data_AF-A0A8D8NI03-F1
#
_entry.id   AF-A0A8D8NI03-F1
#
_cell.length_a   1.000
_cell.length_b   1.000
_cell.length_c   1.000
_cell.angle_alpha   90.00
_cell.angle_beta   90.00
_cell.angle_gamma   90.00
#
_symmetry.space_group_name_H-M   'P 1'
#
loop_
_entity.id
_entity.type
_entity.pdbx_description
1 polymer ?
#
loop_
_entity_poly.entity_id
_entity_poly.type
_entity_poly.pdbx_seq_one_letter_code
_entity_poly.pdbx_strand_id
1 'polypeptide(L)'
;MTPKSVVLVVVLSVIGSRSVSALYCYQCEGATCTNEATLGNVVLCPASNDACYSQFTEYLLTRRGCWSELGEDAEYDDCKNPLCAFCDKDYCNRLSRTDHKCVTCSSIEFGQCINNPRGLPTRQCEAASVDLTEAQCYSRIIGSITERGCVQSQQNLEECMSPTCETCTGNGCNIAEFPASRQLCVACSGNAGCNTQSYTDYCALPYDSCVTLQRSDGTYVKSCEGAMATTDQTYCQANPDKCSYCGMNECNKAELNTATSRKCYHCEGTGCLQTSVNIETCHNSDDVCFSMFDGLNPVLRGCKSQLSEAEKAQCEDENDKNCQLCADDFCNLVSHVDHKCEYCSSVFDANCITAPNSPVQCPAPTTEVSADAQCYTRVIGSVTERGCLGSATDALACDSTENCQTCAIENGAACNKAIFPTDRIQCVVGNTADQYCPNPADSCVQIANNGAIITKKCQSSMTAAEVSFCEANSNKCDFCWANNCNQQAITFNYLECFSCESTVDGHCTTNPSAITTVDHCTTCATLFSTSTNALKRGCLQSLTVAEQAQCAAGDSSCSTCTTNRCNGVVFPADRLSCYSCAQGECHSHDGISVEYCGHYSQGDSCVTRLDSSGKVAWMGCLSSLSSADVTTCNGNANLCRKCSTANCNEPGKVLASGSCVQCDSSNEGGCVGRASTFDAEPCNDPTNTMCYTMMISGKIVRGCVSDLISTDKTKCTLGQDCHQCDATTQKCNTDIYPTTRLACYTCLQPPCNNHEAVSLDYCQAYVSDERCVTITDQSSGRPIRMGCKSGLTTSEQSTCSASSANCKQCADSGCNDPSKYAGASSCIQCISTTDSDCVNPASNSVVQPCNDPQNFACYSRLTSTGATERGCFSDLDSTSKTRCQAGTDCRMCSTRARCNSLEFPIQIKCFQCDSTTTPECKNAQLGTPSNCPAYNTANKCFTVVQENGDTVRKCGTGTRDAICGSSKSCEQCLFSGCNKRVSTAIVPTIIPKPEIVPIKSSANGRFVVGGNLALLIVVVVRSILMR
;
A
#
# COMPACT_ATOMS: atom_id res chain seq x y z
N MET A 1 -77.15 24.87 -93.40
CA MET A 1 -77.40 23.54 -92.82
C MET A 1 -76.69 23.49 -91.48
N THR A 2 -77.23 23.04 -90.35
CA THR A 2 -78.62 22.85 -89.85
C THR A 2 -78.49 22.45 -88.36
N PRO A 3 -79.46 22.69 -87.46
CA PRO A 3 -80.80 23.25 -87.65
C PRO A 3 -80.84 24.80 -87.72
N LYS A 4 -82.04 25.36 -87.97
CA LYS A 4 -82.38 26.78 -87.81
C LYS A 4 -83.47 26.90 -86.73
N SER A 5 -83.40 27.96 -85.91
CA SER A 5 -84.42 28.62 -85.06
C SER A 5 -83.65 29.29 -83.91
N VAL A 6 -83.64 30.62 -83.66
CA VAL A 6 -84.74 31.59 -83.44
C VAL A 6 -85.69 31.04 -82.36
N VAL A 7 -85.68 31.51 -81.10
CA VAL A 7 -86.15 32.79 -80.51
C VAL A 7 -85.36 32.94 -79.16
N LEU A 8 -85.00 34.08 -78.56
CA LEU A 8 -85.51 35.48 -78.49
C LEU A 8 -84.34 36.50 -78.31
N VAL A 9 -84.64 37.81 -78.22
CA VAL A 9 -83.82 38.81 -77.50
C VAL A 9 -84.72 39.55 -76.51
N VAL A 10 -84.33 39.62 -75.23
CA VAL A 10 -84.92 40.51 -74.22
C VAL A 10 -83.79 41.31 -73.57
N VAL A 11 -83.82 42.63 -73.72
CA VAL A 11 -82.91 43.52 -73.00
C VAL A 11 -83.47 43.73 -71.60
N LEU A 12 -82.89 43.05 -70.61
CA LEU A 12 -83.09 43.35 -69.20
C LEU A 12 -81.82 44.02 -68.67
N SER A 13 -81.87 45.34 -68.55
CA SER A 13 -80.81 46.17 -67.99
C SER A 13 -80.75 46.00 -66.47
N VAL A 14 -80.17 44.88 -66.02
CA VAL A 14 -79.83 44.67 -64.61
C VAL A 14 -78.59 45.50 -64.30
N ILE A 15 -78.73 46.45 -63.38
CA ILE A 15 -77.60 47.16 -62.79
C ILE A 15 -76.82 46.13 -61.97
N GLY A 16 -75.68 45.70 -62.50
CA GLY A 16 -74.76 44.81 -61.81
C GLY A 16 -74.05 45.56 -60.69
N SER A 17 -74.74 45.71 -59.55
CA SER A 17 -74.13 46.17 -58.30
C SER A 17 -72.88 45.34 -58.04
N ARG A 18 -71.71 45.99 -57.98
CA ARG A 18 -70.50 45.31 -57.49
C ARG A 18 -70.78 44.89 -56.06
N SER A 19 -70.80 43.59 -55.80
CA SER A 19 -70.84 43.09 -54.42
C SER A 19 -69.54 43.51 -53.77
N VAL A 20 -69.60 44.48 -52.86
CA VAL A 20 -68.44 44.94 -52.11
C VAL A 20 -68.16 43.88 -51.05
N SER A 21 -67.15 43.06 -51.28
CA SER A 21 -66.59 42.19 -50.25
C SER A 21 -65.98 43.06 -49.16
N ALA A 22 -66.72 43.28 -48.09
CA ALA A 22 -66.24 44.01 -46.92
C ALA A 22 -65.26 43.12 -46.14
N LEU A 23 -64.05 43.63 -45.93
CA LEU A 23 -62.91 42.89 -45.36
C LEU A 23 -63.01 42.84 -43.83
N TYR A 24 -62.85 41.66 -43.24
CA TYR A 24 -62.82 41.48 -41.78
C TYR A 24 -61.39 41.40 -41.27
N CYS A 25 -61.04 42.21 -40.26
CA CYS A 25 -59.70 42.24 -39.68
C CYS A 25 -59.74 42.13 -38.15
N TYR A 26 -58.67 41.63 -37.53
CA TYR A 26 -58.52 41.72 -36.08
C TYR A 26 -58.18 43.14 -35.65
N GLN A 27 -58.69 43.58 -34.49
CA GLN A 27 -58.46 44.91 -33.94
C GLN A 27 -58.06 44.85 -32.45
N CYS A 28 -56.97 45.52 -32.09
CA CYS A 28 -56.47 45.60 -30.71
C CYS A 28 -55.51 46.79 -30.56
N GLU A 29 -55.30 47.25 -29.33
CA GLU A 29 -54.34 48.31 -29.01
C GLU A 29 -53.62 48.08 -27.67
N GLY A 30 -52.31 48.37 -27.65
CA GLY A 30 -51.45 48.24 -26.48
C GLY A 30 -51.43 46.82 -25.92
N ALA A 31 -51.39 46.70 -24.59
CA ALA A 31 -51.36 45.42 -23.88
C ALA A 31 -52.60 44.53 -24.09
N THR A 32 -53.62 44.97 -24.84
CA THR A 32 -54.73 44.07 -25.26
C THR A 32 -54.35 43.20 -26.45
N CYS A 33 -53.31 43.55 -27.22
CA CYS A 33 -52.89 42.77 -28.38
C CYS A 33 -52.18 41.46 -28.03
N THR A 34 -51.56 41.36 -26.86
CA THR A 34 -50.74 40.20 -26.45
C THR A 34 -51.52 39.14 -25.66
N ASN A 35 -52.74 39.44 -25.23
CA ASN A 35 -53.59 38.52 -24.47
C ASN A 35 -54.46 37.69 -25.44
N GLU A 36 -54.38 36.36 -25.35
CA GLU A 36 -55.17 35.45 -26.19
C GLU A 36 -56.68 35.66 -26.08
N ALA A 37 -57.17 36.09 -24.92
CA ALA A 37 -58.60 36.37 -24.71
C ALA A 37 -59.12 37.55 -25.54
N THR A 38 -58.25 38.43 -26.05
CA THR A 38 -58.61 39.60 -26.87
C THR A 38 -58.28 39.42 -28.36
N LEU A 39 -57.72 38.28 -28.79
CA LEU A 39 -57.55 37.92 -30.20
C LEU A 39 -58.89 37.76 -30.96
N GLY A 40 -60.02 37.75 -30.26
CA GLY A 40 -61.36 37.63 -30.84
C GLY A 40 -62.01 38.93 -31.33
N ASN A 41 -61.41 40.09 -31.09
CA ASN A 41 -61.97 41.38 -31.51
C ASN A 41 -61.81 41.58 -33.03
N VAL A 42 -62.93 41.71 -33.73
CA VAL A 42 -62.99 41.82 -35.20
C VAL A 42 -63.67 43.13 -35.60
N VAL A 43 -63.04 43.84 -36.53
CA VAL A 43 -63.55 45.04 -37.20
C VAL A 43 -63.90 44.74 -38.66
N LEU A 44 -64.88 45.46 -39.21
CA LEU A 44 -65.26 45.40 -40.63
C LEU A 44 -64.74 46.65 -41.34
N CYS A 45 -63.85 46.47 -42.31
CA CYS A 45 -63.17 47.59 -42.94
C CYS A 45 -64.05 48.32 -43.97
N PRO A 46 -64.07 49.67 -43.97
CA PRO A 46 -65.02 50.46 -44.74
C PRO A 46 -64.66 50.62 -46.22
N ALA A 47 -63.40 50.45 -46.63
CA ALA A 47 -62.97 50.72 -48.01
C ALA A 47 -62.99 49.47 -48.91
N SER A 48 -63.28 49.64 -50.20
CA SER A 48 -63.28 48.52 -51.18
C SER A 48 -61.89 47.97 -51.52
N ASN A 49 -60.84 48.67 -51.10
CA ASN A 49 -59.42 48.34 -51.31
C ASN A 49 -58.66 48.41 -49.96
N ASP A 50 -59.36 48.20 -48.83
CA ASP A 50 -58.72 48.19 -47.51
C ASP A 50 -57.78 46.99 -47.34
N ALA A 51 -56.97 47.03 -46.28
CA ALA A 51 -56.09 45.94 -45.89
C ALA A 51 -56.13 45.74 -44.37
N CYS A 52 -55.89 44.53 -43.89
CA CYS A 52 -55.68 44.31 -42.46
C CYS A 52 -54.22 44.62 -42.11
N TYR A 53 -53.95 45.34 -41.02
CA TYR A 53 -52.59 45.64 -40.57
C TYR A 53 -52.25 45.03 -39.20
N SER A 54 -50.94 44.91 -38.92
CA SER A 54 -50.36 44.69 -37.59
C SER A 54 -49.12 45.55 -37.42
N GLN A 55 -49.03 46.27 -36.30
CA GLN A 55 -47.86 47.04 -35.88
C GLN A 55 -47.20 46.39 -34.66
N PHE A 56 -45.87 46.41 -34.63
CA PHE A 56 -45.03 45.75 -33.64
C PHE A 56 -44.07 46.76 -33.00
N THR A 57 -43.86 46.64 -31.69
CA THR A 57 -42.71 47.26 -31.01
C THR A 57 -41.72 46.15 -30.71
N GLU A 58 -40.52 46.25 -31.28
CA GLU A 58 -39.59 45.12 -31.41
C GLU A 58 -40.32 43.91 -32.01
N TYR A 59 -40.50 42.79 -31.30
CA TYR A 59 -41.31 41.66 -31.78
C TYR A 59 -42.74 41.60 -31.21
N LEU A 60 -43.02 42.41 -30.19
CA LEU A 60 -44.30 42.41 -29.48
C LEU A 60 -45.37 43.11 -30.32
N LEU A 61 -46.53 42.46 -30.49
CA LEU A 61 -47.67 43.03 -31.20
C LEU A 61 -48.30 44.15 -30.35
N THR A 62 -48.44 45.35 -30.92
CA THR A 62 -48.91 46.55 -30.19
C THR A 62 -50.16 47.21 -30.77
N ARG A 63 -50.46 47.02 -32.06
CA ARG A 63 -51.73 47.43 -32.68
C ARG A 63 -52.15 46.51 -33.82
N ARG A 64 -53.46 46.40 -34.03
CA ARG A 64 -54.10 45.78 -35.21
C ARG A 64 -55.36 46.55 -35.60
N GLY A 65 -55.71 46.55 -36.87
CA GLY A 65 -56.98 47.11 -37.37
C GLY A 65 -57.07 47.09 -38.89
N CYS A 66 -57.92 47.96 -39.44
CA CYS A 66 -58.03 48.24 -40.87
C CYS A 66 -57.02 49.32 -41.28
N TRP A 67 -56.42 49.21 -42.46
CA TRP A 67 -55.42 50.17 -42.94
C TRP A 67 -56.00 51.59 -43.07
N SER A 68 -57.27 51.73 -43.42
CA SER A 68 -57.96 53.03 -43.45
C SER A 68 -58.01 53.74 -42.09
N GLU A 69 -57.88 53.02 -40.97
CA GLU A 69 -57.95 53.61 -39.62
C GLU A 69 -56.67 54.37 -39.23
N LEU A 70 -55.58 54.22 -39.99
CA LEU A 70 -54.34 54.98 -39.81
C LEU A 70 -54.48 56.44 -40.29
N GLY A 71 -55.39 56.72 -41.24
CA GLY A 71 -55.68 58.06 -41.76
C GLY A 71 -54.77 58.53 -42.90
N GLU A 72 -55.18 59.58 -43.63
CA GLU A 72 -54.46 60.08 -44.80
C GLU A 72 -53.12 60.79 -44.46
N ASP A 73 -52.96 61.25 -43.22
CA ASP A 73 -51.74 61.91 -42.70
C ASP A 73 -50.74 60.93 -42.05
N ALA A 74 -51.08 59.64 -41.88
CA ALA A 74 -50.12 58.63 -41.44
C ALA A 74 -49.25 58.22 -42.62
N GLU A 75 -48.09 58.87 -42.76
CA GLU A 75 -47.18 58.62 -43.87
C GLU A 75 -46.77 57.14 -43.96
N TYR A 76 -46.65 56.71 -45.21
CA TYR A 76 -46.09 55.45 -45.73
C TYR A 76 -44.79 54.96 -45.06
N ASP A 77 -44.12 55.81 -44.29
CA ASP A 77 -42.89 55.55 -43.54
C ASP A 77 -43.13 54.77 -42.23
N ASP A 78 -44.29 54.90 -41.60
CA ASP A 78 -44.67 54.17 -40.37
C ASP A 78 -44.87 52.65 -40.60
N CYS A 79 -44.87 52.22 -41.87
CA CYS A 79 -44.88 50.83 -42.31
C CYS A 79 -43.70 50.47 -43.23
N LYS A 80 -42.62 51.27 -43.22
CA LYS A 80 -41.30 50.81 -43.68
C LYS A 80 -40.64 50.00 -42.55
N ASN A 81 -39.75 49.07 -42.91
CA ASN A 81 -39.08 48.13 -41.99
C ASN A 81 -40.04 47.03 -41.44
N PRO A 82 -39.55 45.88 -40.94
CA PRO A 82 -40.42 44.74 -40.56
C PRO A 82 -41.38 44.95 -39.39
N LEU A 83 -41.30 46.10 -38.70
CA LEU A 83 -42.15 46.52 -37.56
C LEU A 83 -43.64 46.68 -37.92
N CYS A 84 -43.99 46.52 -39.19
CA CYS A 84 -45.36 46.57 -39.69
C CYS A 84 -45.58 45.47 -40.74
N ALA A 85 -46.78 44.90 -40.76
CA ALA A 85 -47.22 43.92 -41.76
C ALA A 85 -48.67 44.17 -42.16
N PHE A 86 -49.00 43.97 -43.45
CA PHE A 86 -50.36 44.12 -43.97
C PHE A 86 -50.73 43.03 -44.98
N CYS A 87 -52.02 42.82 -45.20
CA CYS A 87 -52.54 41.76 -46.08
C CYS A 87 -54.01 42.01 -46.51
N ASP A 88 -54.46 41.27 -47.52
CA ASP A 88 -55.64 41.58 -48.37
C ASP A 88 -56.82 40.59 -48.22
N LYS A 89 -56.90 39.86 -47.10
CA LYS A 89 -57.88 38.77 -46.89
C LYS A 89 -58.49 38.81 -45.50
N ASP A 90 -59.71 38.28 -45.37
CA ASP A 90 -60.38 38.19 -44.08
C ASP A 90 -59.48 37.49 -43.04
N TYR A 91 -59.40 38.08 -41.84
CA TYR A 91 -58.67 37.57 -40.68
C TYR A 91 -57.15 37.40 -40.89
N CYS A 92 -56.56 37.97 -41.95
CA CYS A 92 -55.19 37.69 -42.35
C CYS A 92 -54.12 38.32 -41.44
N ASN A 93 -54.44 39.38 -40.70
CA ASN A 93 -53.49 40.08 -39.84
C ASN A 93 -53.14 39.33 -38.54
N ARG A 94 -53.06 37.99 -38.58
CA ARG A 94 -52.48 37.16 -37.52
C ARG A 94 -50.96 37.07 -37.59
N LEU A 95 -50.39 37.24 -38.78
CA LEU A 95 -48.95 37.14 -39.04
C LEU A 95 -48.13 38.09 -38.16
N SER A 96 -46.92 37.67 -37.83
CA SER A 96 -45.87 38.46 -37.16
C SER A 96 -45.17 39.38 -38.16
N ARG A 97 -44.07 40.01 -37.72
CA ARG A 97 -43.16 40.81 -38.56
C ARG A 97 -42.70 40.06 -39.80
N THR A 98 -42.38 40.79 -40.87
CA THR A 98 -41.95 40.20 -42.15
C THR A 98 -40.56 39.56 -42.11
N ASP A 99 -39.80 39.73 -41.04
CA ASP A 99 -38.52 39.08 -40.76
C ASP A 99 -38.60 37.94 -39.72
N HIS A 100 -39.68 37.86 -38.93
CA HIS A 100 -39.95 36.71 -38.07
C HIS A 100 -40.40 35.51 -38.92
N LYS A 101 -39.42 34.72 -39.32
CA LYS A 101 -39.55 33.61 -40.26
C LYS A 101 -38.72 32.43 -39.78
N CYS A 102 -39.30 31.24 -39.80
CA CYS A 102 -38.68 29.99 -39.33
C CYS A 102 -38.95 28.85 -40.30
N VAL A 103 -38.12 27.82 -40.30
CA VAL A 103 -38.51 26.52 -40.88
C VAL A 103 -39.59 25.91 -40.00
N THR A 104 -40.69 25.47 -40.61
CA THR A 104 -41.82 24.81 -39.94
C THR A 104 -42.00 23.41 -40.52
N CYS A 105 -41.69 22.36 -39.76
CA CYS A 105 -41.82 20.97 -40.22
C CYS A 105 -41.87 19.97 -39.05
N SER A 106 -42.36 18.76 -39.34
CA SER A 106 -42.22 17.56 -38.52
C SER A 106 -41.65 16.42 -39.36
N SER A 107 -40.76 15.61 -38.79
CA SER A 107 -40.14 14.48 -39.49
C SER A 107 -41.11 13.36 -39.85
N ILE A 108 -42.29 13.29 -39.22
CA ILE A 108 -43.38 12.36 -39.59
C ILE A 108 -43.94 12.70 -40.99
N GLU A 109 -44.13 13.99 -41.28
CA GLU A 109 -44.68 14.44 -42.56
C GLU A 109 -43.60 14.58 -43.64
N PHE A 110 -42.42 15.09 -43.25
CA PHE A 110 -41.33 15.42 -44.18
C PHE A 110 -39.97 15.03 -43.58
N GLY A 111 -39.41 13.89 -44.00
CA GLY A 111 -38.08 13.43 -43.56
C GLY A 111 -36.93 14.44 -43.81
N GLN A 112 -37.10 15.37 -44.75
CA GLN A 112 -36.19 16.51 -44.94
C GLN A 112 -36.05 17.41 -43.70
N CYS A 113 -36.99 17.37 -42.74
CA CYS A 113 -36.91 18.09 -41.47
C CYS A 113 -35.70 17.67 -40.61
N ILE A 114 -35.26 16.43 -40.78
CA ILE A 114 -33.99 15.91 -40.25
C ILE A 114 -32.90 16.08 -41.33
N ASN A 115 -33.13 15.51 -42.52
CA ASN A 115 -32.03 15.20 -43.45
C ASN A 115 -31.54 16.37 -44.31
N ASN A 116 -32.35 17.42 -44.49
CA ASN A 116 -31.94 18.63 -45.21
C ASN A 116 -32.79 19.85 -44.81
N PRO A 117 -32.72 20.31 -43.54
CA PRO A 117 -33.48 21.47 -43.06
C PRO A 117 -33.12 22.75 -43.83
N ARG A 118 -31.87 22.87 -44.31
CA ARG A 118 -31.42 23.97 -45.19
C ARG A 118 -32.10 24.00 -46.57
N GLY A 119 -32.70 22.89 -46.99
CA GLY A 119 -33.50 22.79 -48.22
C GLY A 119 -34.96 23.19 -48.05
N LEU A 120 -35.43 23.43 -46.81
CA LEU A 120 -36.82 23.76 -46.53
C LEU A 120 -37.08 25.28 -46.55
N PRO A 121 -38.21 25.75 -47.11
CA PRO A 121 -38.53 27.17 -47.13
C PRO A 121 -38.97 27.68 -45.75
N THR A 122 -38.38 28.79 -45.31
CA THR A 122 -38.83 29.53 -44.12
C THR A 122 -40.24 30.10 -44.33
N ARG A 123 -41.15 29.88 -43.38
CA ARG A 123 -42.49 30.49 -43.35
C ARG A 123 -42.51 31.65 -42.37
N GLN A 124 -43.34 32.67 -42.66
CA GLN A 124 -43.58 33.77 -41.73
C GLN A 124 -44.49 33.28 -40.61
N CYS A 125 -44.08 33.55 -39.37
CA CYS A 125 -44.77 33.09 -38.17
C CYS A 125 -46.03 33.93 -37.88
N GLU A 126 -46.98 33.43 -37.06
CA GLU A 126 -48.01 34.28 -36.45
C GLU A 126 -47.42 35.08 -35.28
N ALA A 127 -48.01 36.23 -34.97
CA ALA A 127 -47.53 37.11 -33.89
C ALA A 127 -47.57 36.44 -32.53
N ALA A 128 -46.53 36.68 -31.71
CA ALA A 128 -46.42 36.08 -30.39
C ALA A 128 -47.17 36.85 -29.30
N SER A 129 -47.57 36.13 -28.26
CA SER A 129 -48.03 36.66 -26.96
C SER A 129 -46.88 36.92 -25.98
N VAL A 130 -45.68 36.43 -26.30
CA VAL A 130 -44.43 36.58 -25.53
C VAL A 130 -43.41 37.48 -26.25
N ASP A 131 -42.38 37.89 -25.53
CA ASP A 131 -41.21 38.54 -26.13
C ASP A 131 -40.37 37.52 -26.94
N LEU A 132 -39.81 37.97 -28.06
CA LEU A 132 -38.97 37.21 -28.98
C LEU A 132 -37.60 37.87 -29.21
N THR A 133 -37.18 38.76 -28.33
CA THR A 133 -35.81 39.32 -28.32
C THR A 133 -34.74 38.24 -28.21
N GLU A 134 -34.97 37.22 -27.36
CA GLU A 134 -34.02 36.13 -27.09
C GLU A 134 -34.33 34.81 -27.83
N ALA A 135 -35.57 34.59 -28.28
CA ALA A 135 -36.01 33.34 -28.92
C ALA A 135 -37.10 33.58 -29.97
N GLN A 136 -36.88 33.19 -31.23
CA GLN A 136 -37.81 33.40 -32.36
C GLN A 136 -38.21 32.10 -33.05
N CYS A 137 -37.24 31.22 -33.30
CA CYS A 137 -37.48 29.89 -33.84
C CYS A 137 -37.03 28.82 -32.85
N TYR A 138 -37.55 27.60 -32.99
CA TYR A 138 -37.05 26.43 -32.29
C TYR A 138 -36.70 25.27 -33.23
N SER A 139 -35.79 24.41 -32.78
CA SER A 139 -35.59 23.04 -33.25
C SER A 139 -35.73 22.12 -32.04
N ARG A 140 -36.48 21.02 -32.14
CA ARG A 140 -36.70 20.11 -31.01
C ARG A 140 -36.87 18.66 -31.40
N ILE A 141 -36.63 17.75 -30.46
CA ILE A 141 -36.80 16.31 -30.64
C ILE A 141 -37.71 15.76 -29.53
N ILE A 142 -38.81 15.13 -29.95
CA ILE A 142 -39.80 14.48 -29.09
C ILE A 142 -39.78 12.98 -29.42
N GLY A 143 -39.09 12.19 -28.61
CA GLY A 143 -38.81 10.78 -28.92
C GLY A 143 -37.95 10.67 -30.17
N SER A 144 -38.49 10.09 -31.25
CA SER A 144 -37.86 9.99 -32.57
C SER A 144 -38.33 11.06 -33.58
N ILE A 145 -39.20 11.98 -33.15
CA ILE A 145 -39.78 13.02 -34.01
C ILE A 145 -38.92 14.27 -33.89
N THR A 146 -38.40 14.78 -35.01
CA THR A 146 -37.75 16.10 -35.05
C THR A 146 -38.75 17.12 -35.57
N GLU A 147 -38.97 18.18 -34.80
CA GLU A 147 -39.86 19.29 -35.14
C GLU A 147 -39.06 20.60 -35.21
N ARG A 148 -39.48 21.48 -36.12
CA ARG A 148 -38.95 22.84 -36.25
C ARG A 148 -40.13 23.79 -36.36
N GLY A 149 -40.08 24.93 -35.67
CA GLY A 149 -41.20 25.85 -35.59
C GLY A 149 -40.83 27.26 -35.14
N CYS A 150 -41.88 28.06 -34.93
CA CYS A 150 -41.80 29.43 -34.42
C CYS A 150 -42.06 29.45 -32.91
N VAL A 151 -41.43 30.35 -32.18
CA VAL A 151 -41.82 30.70 -30.81
C VAL A 151 -42.96 31.71 -30.89
N GLN A 152 -44.09 31.40 -30.26
CA GLN A 152 -45.34 32.17 -30.39
C GLN A 152 -46.07 32.36 -29.05
N SER A 153 -45.93 31.42 -28.12
CA SER A 153 -46.47 31.52 -26.77
C SER A 153 -45.47 31.02 -25.72
N GLN A 154 -45.77 31.33 -24.45
CA GLN A 154 -44.99 30.87 -23.30
C GLN A 154 -44.85 29.33 -23.27
N GLN A 155 -45.87 28.61 -23.72
CA GLN A 155 -45.84 27.15 -23.86
C GLN A 155 -44.73 26.67 -24.80
N ASN A 156 -44.40 27.40 -25.87
CA ASN A 156 -43.31 27.00 -26.77
C ASN A 156 -41.93 27.12 -26.10
N LEU A 157 -41.76 28.04 -25.15
CA LEU A 157 -40.54 28.19 -24.36
C LEU A 157 -40.45 27.10 -23.29
N GLU A 158 -41.55 26.83 -22.59
CA GLU A 158 -41.63 25.77 -21.56
C GLU A 158 -41.45 24.36 -22.15
N GLU A 159 -42.02 24.09 -23.33
CA GLU A 159 -41.77 22.87 -24.12
C GLU A 159 -40.35 22.81 -24.72
N CYS A 160 -39.52 23.86 -24.56
CA CYS A 160 -38.15 23.94 -25.05
C CYS A 160 -37.09 24.05 -23.93
N MET A 161 -37.45 23.61 -22.70
CA MET A 161 -36.52 23.56 -21.57
C MET A 161 -35.68 22.27 -21.50
N SER A 162 -35.78 21.35 -22.46
CA SER A 162 -35.01 20.11 -22.50
C SER A 162 -33.68 20.27 -23.28
N PRO A 163 -32.64 19.46 -22.98
CA PRO A 163 -31.43 19.37 -23.83
C PRO A 163 -31.73 18.89 -25.26
N THR A 164 -32.92 18.32 -25.50
CA THR A 164 -33.42 17.97 -26.82
C THR A 164 -34.15 19.11 -27.55
N CYS A 165 -34.02 20.36 -27.08
CA CYS A 165 -34.55 21.56 -27.74
C CYS A 165 -33.54 22.71 -27.76
N GLU A 166 -33.56 23.51 -28.82
CA GLU A 166 -32.80 24.75 -28.96
C GLU A 166 -33.72 25.85 -29.53
N THR A 167 -33.67 27.03 -28.92
CA THR A 167 -34.24 28.25 -29.49
C THR A 167 -33.15 29.12 -30.12
N CYS A 168 -33.52 29.92 -31.12
CA CYS A 168 -32.59 30.83 -31.78
C CYS A 168 -33.28 32.11 -32.28
N THR A 169 -32.49 33.14 -32.60
CA THR A 169 -32.95 34.42 -33.14
C THR A 169 -32.52 34.62 -34.60
N GLY A 170 -33.35 35.33 -35.36
CA GLY A 170 -33.10 35.69 -36.75
C GLY A 170 -33.84 34.81 -37.77
N ASN A 171 -34.11 35.41 -38.94
CA ASN A 171 -34.82 34.78 -40.06
C ASN A 171 -34.16 33.46 -40.49
N GLY A 172 -34.88 32.36 -40.26
CA GLY A 172 -34.44 31.01 -40.63
C GLY A 172 -33.31 30.47 -39.78
N CYS A 173 -33.07 30.97 -38.56
CA CYS A 173 -31.98 30.47 -37.72
C CYS A 173 -32.05 28.96 -37.46
N ASN A 174 -33.26 28.39 -37.38
CA ASN A 174 -33.51 26.96 -37.19
C ASN A 174 -33.32 26.07 -38.44
N ILE A 175 -32.47 26.49 -39.40
CA ILE A 175 -32.01 25.66 -40.55
C ILE A 175 -30.79 24.78 -40.22
N ALA A 176 -30.20 24.90 -39.03
CA ALA A 176 -29.03 24.12 -38.64
C ALA A 176 -29.35 22.62 -38.46
N GLU A 177 -28.33 21.78 -38.55
CA GLU A 177 -28.39 20.41 -38.03
C GLU A 177 -28.73 20.45 -36.53
N PHE A 178 -29.61 19.58 -36.04
CA PHE A 178 -30.09 19.65 -34.65
C PHE A 178 -30.25 18.28 -33.96
N PRO A 179 -29.63 18.08 -32.77
CA PRO A 179 -28.52 18.88 -32.22
C PRO A 179 -27.33 18.94 -33.19
N ALA A 180 -26.35 19.79 -32.91
CA ALA A 180 -25.08 19.76 -33.65
C ALA A 180 -24.36 18.42 -33.44
N SER A 181 -23.74 17.89 -34.50
CA SER A 181 -23.15 16.53 -34.54
C SER A 181 -24.18 15.41 -34.41
N ARG A 182 -25.41 15.64 -34.92
CA ARG A 182 -26.51 14.66 -34.94
C ARG A 182 -26.04 13.30 -35.46
N GLN A 183 -26.35 12.21 -34.76
CA GLN A 183 -25.89 10.89 -35.15
C GLN A 183 -26.18 10.57 -36.64
N LEU A 184 -25.13 10.25 -37.37
CA LEU A 184 -25.10 10.06 -38.82
C LEU A 184 -24.47 8.70 -39.13
N CYS A 185 -25.23 7.76 -39.70
CA CYS A 185 -24.79 6.38 -39.91
C CYS A 185 -24.95 5.96 -41.37
N VAL A 186 -24.13 5.02 -41.85
CA VAL A 186 -24.34 4.37 -43.15
C VAL A 186 -25.64 3.57 -43.11
N ALA A 187 -26.48 3.75 -44.14
CA ALA A 187 -27.79 3.10 -44.26
C ALA A 187 -27.86 2.21 -45.51
N CYS A 188 -28.00 0.89 -45.32
CA CYS A 188 -28.28 -0.10 -46.37
C CYS A 188 -28.74 -1.45 -45.80
N SER A 189 -29.44 -2.25 -46.61
CA SER A 189 -29.91 -3.58 -46.20
C SER A 189 -30.04 -4.52 -47.40
N GLY A 190 -29.68 -5.80 -47.22
CA GLY A 190 -30.13 -6.90 -48.10
C GLY A 190 -29.37 -7.06 -49.41
N ASN A 191 -28.17 -6.48 -49.56
CA ASN A 191 -27.28 -6.79 -50.68
C ASN A 191 -25.82 -6.96 -50.19
N ALA A 192 -24.98 -7.63 -51.00
CA ALA A 192 -23.57 -7.85 -50.66
C ALA A 192 -22.73 -6.56 -50.72
N GLY A 193 -23.14 -5.57 -51.52
CA GLY A 193 -22.48 -4.26 -51.62
C GLY A 193 -22.60 -3.41 -50.35
N CYS A 194 -23.55 -3.71 -49.46
CA CYS A 194 -23.79 -2.93 -48.24
C CYS A 194 -22.57 -2.92 -47.29
N ASN A 195 -21.73 -3.97 -47.28
CA ASN A 195 -20.48 -3.96 -46.51
C ASN A 195 -19.52 -2.83 -46.94
N THR A 196 -19.50 -2.50 -48.24
CA THR A 196 -18.61 -1.51 -48.87
C THR A 196 -19.30 -0.19 -49.21
N GLN A 197 -20.58 -0.04 -48.87
CA GLN A 197 -21.34 1.19 -49.11
C GLN A 197 -21.03 2.26 -48.05
N SER A 198 -21.09 3.53 -48.46
CA SER A 198 -20.76 4.69 -47.63
C SER A 198 -21.81 5.82 -47.69
N TYR A 199 -23.01 5.54 -48.20
CA TYR A 199 -24.14 6.49 -48.14
C TYR A 199 -24.66 6.58 -46.71
N THR A 200 -24.69 7.78 -46.16
CA THR A 200 -25.07 8.08 -44.78
C THR A 200 -26.44 8.74 -44.69
N ASP A 201 -27.14 8.45 -43.61
CA ASP A 201 -28.45 9.02 -43.27
C ASP A 201 -28.51 9.30 -41.76
N TYR A 202 -29.30 10.30 -41.34
CA TYR A 202 -29.33 10.73 -39.94
C TYR A 202 -30.25 9.84 -39.10
N CYS A 203 -29.84 9.53 -37.87
CA CYS A 203 -30.63 8.71 -36.97
C CYS A 203 -31.82 9.49 -36.38
N ALA A 204 -32.95 8.82 -36.25
CA ALA A 204 -34.18 9.40 -35.72
C ALA A 204 -34.06 9.75 -34.22
N LEU A 205 -33.13 9.13 -33.50
CA LEU A 205 -32.67 9.53 -32.17
C LEU A 205 -31.35 10.33 -32.28
N PRO A 206 -31.07 11.31 -31.40
CA PRO A 206 -29.86 12.15 -31.49
C PRO A 206 -28.57 11.44 -31.07
N TYR A 207 -28.66 10.47 -30.15
CA TYR A 207 -27.54 9.71 -29.57
C TYR A 207 -27.71 8.20 -29.83
N ASP A 208 -28.13 7.84 -31.04
CA ASP A 208 -28.27 6.45 -31.51
C ASP A 208 -26.88 5.80 -31.72
N SER A 209 -26.81 4.48 -31.86
CA SER A 209 -25.57 3.78 -32.27
C SER A 209 -25.63 3.51 -33.77
N CYS A 210 -24.50 3.56 -34.46
CA CYS A 210 -24.39 2.97 -35.81
C CYS A 210 -24.10 1.47 -35.70
N VAL A 211 -24.86 0.64 -36.42
CA VAL A 211 -24.64 -0.80 -36.50
C VAL A 211 -24.09 -1.23 -37.87
N THR A 212 -23.24 -2.26 -37.89
CA THR A 212 -23.04 -3.16 -39.04
C THR A 212 -23.38 -4.58 -38.62
N LEU A 213 -24.18 -5.27 -39.41
CA LEU A 213 -24.64 -6.66 -39.19
C LEU A 213 -24.37 -7.50 -40.44
N GLN A 214 -23.86 -8.72 -40.27
CA GLN A 214 -23.90 -9.78 -41.27
C GLN A 214 -25.00 -10.80 -40.91
N ARG A 215 -26.02 -10.95 -41.76
CA ARG A 215 -27.08 -11.95 -41.58
C ARG A 215 -26.60 -13.36 -41.90
N SER A 216 -27.36 -14.38 -41.48
CA SER A 216 -27.09 -15.79 -41.72
C SER A 216 -27.08 -16.23 -43.19
N ASP A 217 -27.62 -15.42 -44.11
CA ASP A 217 -27.54 -15.62 -45.56
C ASP A 217 -26.29 -14.98 -46.21
N GLY A 218 -25.45 -14.32 -45.41
CA GLY A 218 -24.27 -13.58 -45.85
C GLY A 218 -24.56 -12.16 -46.36
N THR A 219 -25.81 -11.69 -46.34
CA THR A 219 -26.13 -10.29 -46.65
C THR A 219 -25.76 -9.36 -45.51
N TYR A 220 -25.47 -8.10 -45.84
CA TYR A 220 -25.12 -7.09 -44.84
C TYR A 220 -26.27 -6.09 -44.62
N VAL A 221 -26.26 -5.52 -43.41
CA VAL A 221 -27.10 -4.40 -42.98
C VAL A 221 -26.19 -3.36 -42.33
N LYS A 222 -26.40 -2.10 -42.68
CA LYS A 222 -25.87 -0.94 -41.97
C LYS A 222 -27.02 0.00 -41.67
N SER A 223 -27.12 0.47 -40.43
CA SER A 223 -28.28 1.23 -39.93
C SER A 223 -27.88 2.04 -38.69
N CYS A 224 -28.78 2.90 -38.24
CA CYS A 224 -28.89 3.26 -36.83
C CYS A 224 -29.51 2.10 -36.03
N GLU A 225 -29.13 1.91 -34.77
CA GLU A 225 -29.57 0.81 -33.92
C GLU A 225 -31.06 0.91 -33.56
N GLY A 226 -31.53 2.11 -33.19
CA GLY A 226 -32.94 2.42 -32.95
C GLY A 226 -33.84 2.23 -34.18
N ALA A 227 -33.25 2.13 -35.38
CA ALA A 227 -33.94 1.87 -36.65
C ALA A 227 -33.85 0.40 -37.13
N MET A 228 -33.17 -0.49 -36.38
CA MET A 228 -33.06 -1.91 -36.75
C MET A 228 -34.42 -2.63 -36.69
N ALA A 229 -34.63 -3.58 -37.61
CA ALA A 229 -35.74 -4.51 -37.50
C ALA A 229 -35.56 -5.43 -36.28
N THR A 230 -36.66 -5.75 -35.57
CA THR A 230 -36.62 -6.58 -34.35
C THR A 230 -36.02 -7.97 -34.59
N THR A 231 -36.13 -8.50 -35.81
CA THR A 231 -35.48 -9.75 -36.24
C THR A 231 -33.96 -9.63 -36.29
N ASP A 232 -33.43 -8.50 -36.75
CA ASP A 232 -32.00 -8.21 -36.83
C ASP A 232 -31.43 -7.93 -35.44
N GLN A 233 -32.17 -7.23 -34.58
CA GLN A 233 -31.83 -7.02 -33.16
C GLN A 233 -31.71 -8.35 -32.41
N THR A 234 -32.72 -9.22 -32.54
CA THR A 234 -32.71 -10.57 -31.93
C THR A 234 -31.58 -11.44 -32.48
N TYR A 235 -31.24 -11.29 -33.77
CA TYR A 235 -30.13 -12.01 -34.37
C TYR A 235 -28.77 -11.57 -33.79
N CYS A 236 -28.54 -10.26 -33.62
CA CYS A 236 -27.31 -9.74 -32.98
C CYS A 236 -27.17 -10.21 -31.53
N GLN A 237 -28.24 -10.20 -30.75
CA GLN A 237 -28.24 -10.70 -29.37
C GLN A 237 -27.84 -12.19 -29.27
N ALA A 238 -28.19 -13.00 -30.27
CA ALA A 238 -27.82 -14.41 -30.36
C ALA A 238 -26.45 -14.67 -31.03
N ASN A 239 -25.91 -13.71 -31.79
CA ASN A 239 -24.71 -13.84 -32.61
C ASN A 239 -23.86 -12.55 -32.52
N PRO A 240 -23.28 -12.21 -31.35
CA PRO A 240 -22.55 -10.95 -31.17
C PRO A 240 -21.29 -10.85 -32.03
N ASP A 241 -20.72 -11.97 -32.49
CA ASP A 241 -19.61 -12.00 -33.45
C ASP A 241 -20.00 -11.65 -34.89
N LYS A 242 -21.29 -11.36 -35.14
CA LYS A 242 -21.86 -10.95 -36.44
C LYS A 242 -22.33 -9.50 -36.49
N CYS A 243 -22.24 -8.77 -35.37
CA CYS A 243 -22.67 -7.38 -35.28
C CYS A 243 -21.60 -6.51 -34.61
N SER A 244 -21.38 -5.32 -35.16
CA SER A 244 -20.51 -4.31 -34.57
C SER A 244 -21.29 -3.02 -34.41
N TYR A 245 -21.19 -2.41 -33.23
CA TYR A 245 -21.81 -1.14 -32.86
C TYR A 245 -20.73 -0.09 -32.64
N CYS A 246 -21.03 1.16 -32.95
CA CYS A 246 -20.12 2.29 -32.74
C CYS A 246 -20.92 3.61 -32.63
N GLY A 247 -20.38 4.57 -31.89
CA GLY A 247 -21.04 5.81 -31.51
C GLY A 247 -20.56 7.07 -32.24
N MET A 248 -19.38 7.08 -32.87
CA MET A 248 -18.95 8.25 -33.65
C MET A 248 -19.72 8.39 -34.96
N ASN A 249 -19.88 9.63 -35.43
CA ASN A 249 -20.47 9.89 -36.74
C ASN A 249 -19.72 9.14 -37.86
N GLU A 250 -20.50 8.49 -38.72
CA GLU A 250 -20.06 7.69 -39.86
C GLU A 250 -19.16 6.47 -39.53
N CYS A 251 -19.04 6.08 -38.25
CA CYS A 251 -18.12 5.02 -37.80
C CYS A 251 -18.34 3.66 -38.51
N ASN A 252 -19.59 3.33 -38.86
CA ASN A 252 -19.94 2.11 -39.58
C ASN A 252 -19.62 2.15 -41.10
N LYS A 253 -18.86 3.13 -41.59
CA LYS A 253 -18.29 3.12 -42.96
C LYS A 253 -17.33 1.96 -43.21
N ALA A 254 -16.62 1.48 -42.20
CA ALA A 254 -15.71 0.33 -42.31
C ALA A 254 -16.46 -0.99 -42.64
N GLU A 255 -15.73 -2.01 -43.07
CA GLU A 255 -16.27 -3.38 -43.10
C GLU A 255 -16.44 -3.93 -41.67
N LEU A 256 -17.30 -4.94 -41.50
CA LEU A 256 -17.62 -5.52 -40.18
C LEU A 256 -16.34 -5.98 -39.42
N ASN A 257 -16.02 -5.29 -38.33
CA ASN A 257 -14.90 -5.61 -37.44
C ASN A 257 -15.39 -5.82 -36.00
N THR A 258 -15.51 -7.08 -35.58
CA THR A 258 -16.02 -7.48 -34.25
C THR A 258 -14.90 -7.70 -33.22
N ALA A 259 -13.64 -7.36 -33.54
CA ALA A 259 -12.48 -7.66 -32.70
C ALA A 259 -12.08 -6.56 -31.70
N THR A 260 -12.79 -5.43 -31.68
CA THR A 260 -12.30 -4.17 -31.07
C THR A 260 -13.27 -3.47 -30.11
N SER A 261 -14.15 -4.19 -29.41
CA SER A 261 -14.94 -3.54 -28.34
C SER A 261 -14.07 -3.11 -27.15
N ARG A 262 -14.20 -1.82 -26.80
CA ARG A 262 -13.57 -1.14 -25.67
C ARG A 262 -13.82 -1.85 -24.35
N LYS A 263 -12.83 -1.89 -23.45
CA LYS A 263 -13.02 -2.40 -22.08
C LYS A 263 -12.73 -1.35 -21.03
N CYS A 264 -13.70 -1.12 -20.16
CA CYS A 264 -13.65 -0.13 -19.10
C CYS A 264 -13.87 -0.78 -17.74
N TYR A 265 -13.35 -0.15 -16.69
CA TYR A 265 -13.78 -0.45 -15.34
C TYR A 265 -15.17 0.12 -15.09
N HIS A 266 -16.04 -0.67 -14.46
CA HIS A 266 -17.43 -0.33 -14.17
C HIS A 266 -17.68 -0.38 -12.66
N CYS A 267 -18.32 0.66 -12.11
CA CYS A 267 -18.77 0.71 -10.72
C CYS A 267 -19.75 1.87 -10.46
N GLU A 268 -20.54 1.75 -9.41
CA GLU A 268 -21.45 2.78 -8.90
C GLU A 268 -21.24 3.02 -7.39
N GLY A 269 -21.36 4.28 -6.97
CA GLY A 269 -21.24 4.73 -5.59
C GLY A 269 -19.97 4.25 -4.89
N THR A 270 -20.10 3.85 -3.62
CA THR A 270 -19.00 3.29 -2.82
C THR A 270 -18.40 1.99 -3.39
N GLY A 271 -19.03 1.36 -4.40
CA GLY A 271 -18.44 0.28 -5.17
C GLY A 271 -17.17 0.71 -5.92
N CYS A 272 -17.06 1.99 -6.30
CA CYS A 272 -15.87 2.53 -6.97
C CYS A 272 -14.63 2.67 -6.07
N LEU A 273 -14.80 2.54 -4.75
CA LEU A 273 -13.73 2.49 -3.76
C LEU A 273 -13.25 1.05 -3.49
N GLN A 274 -13.69 0.04 -4.25
CA GLN A 274 -13.28 -1.35 -4.05
C GLN A 274 -12.13 -1.77 -4.97
N THR A 275 -11.22 -2.62 -4.48
CA THR A 275 -10.12 -3.20 -5.26
C THR A 275 -10.59 -4.18 -6.36
N SER A 276 -11.82 -4.69 -6.24
CA SER A 276 -12.49 -5.55 -7.21
C SER A 276 -13.51 -4.75 -8.03
N VAL A 277 -13.02 -3.85 -8.88
CA VAL A 277 -13.87 -3.13 -9.84
C VAL A 277 -14.29 -4.08 -10.96
N ASN A 278 -15.56 -4.05 -11.36
CA ASN A 278 -16.03 -4.88 -12.47
C ASN A 278 -15.38 -4.42 -13.79
N ILE A 279 -15.24 -5.35 -14.74
CA ILE A 279 -14.82 -5.03 -16.11
C ILE A 279 -16.07 -5.12 -16.99
N GLU A 280 -16.38 -4.03 -17.66
CA GLU A 280 -17.41 -3.97 -18.69
C GLU A 280 -16.76 -3.92 -20.08
N THR A 281 -17.44 -4.52 -21.05
CA THR A 281 -17.08 -4.46 -22.47
C THR A 281 -18.14 -3.59 -23.13
N CYS A 282 -17.73 -2.42 -23.61
CA CYS A 282 -18.67 -1.37 -24.03
C CYS A 282 -19.49 -1.81 -25.23
N HIS A 283 -20.74 -1.34 -25.28
CA HIS A 283 -21.63 -1.58 -26.40
C HIS A 283 -21.01 -1.06 -27.71
N ASN A 284 -20.56 0.19 -27.71
CA ASN A 284 -19.88 0.80 -28.84
C ASN A 284 -18.37 0.47 -28.85
N SER A 285 -17.86 0.11 -30.02
CA SER A 285 -16.47 -0.32 -30.22
C SER A 285 -15.45 0.83 -30.20
N ASP A 286 -15.91 2.04 -30.44
CA ASP A 286 -15.17 3.30 -30.42
C ASP A 286 -15.42 4.15 -29.16
N ASP A 287 -16.12 3.58 -28.16
CA ASP A 287 -16.43 4.25 -26.90
C ASP A 287 -15.15 4.62 -26.12
N VAL A 288 -15.31 5.54 -25.16
CA VAL A 288 -14.27 5.99 -24.23
C VAL A 288 -14.67 5.69 -22.80
N CYS A 289 -13.70 5.33 -21.97
CA CYS A 289 -13.96 5.06 -20.56
C CYS A 289 -14.02 6.36 -19.78
N PHE A 290 -14.88 6.41 -18.75
CA PHE A 290 -15.00 7.57 -17.87
C PHE A 290 -14.73 7.23 -16.39
N SER A 291 -14.38 8.25 -15.60
CA SER A 291 -14.50 8.25 -14.14
C SER A 291 -15.13 9.57 -13.70
N MET A 292 -16.20 9.51 -12.91
CA MET A 292 -16.78 10.67 -12.22
C MET A 292 -16.48 10.61 -10.72
N PHE A 293 -16.32 11.78 -10.12
CA PHE A 293 -15.86 11.96 -8.74
C PHE A 293 -16.81 12.85 -7.93
N ASP A 294 -16.99 12.52 -6.65
CA ASP A 294 -17.53 13.43 -5.63
C ASP A 294 -16.35 13.90 -4.76
N GLY A 295 -16.01 15.19 -4.90
CA GLY A 295 -14.75 15.74 -4.38
C GLY A 295 -13.52 15.03 -4.98
N LEU A 296 -12.91 14.14 -4.21
CA LEU A 296 -11.75 13.33 -4.63
C LEU A 296 -12.06 11.84 -4.76
N ASN A 297 -13.27 11.42 -4.38
CA ASN A 297 -13.69 10.02 -4.34
C ASN A 297 -14.38 9.63 -5.66
N PRO A 298 -13.95 8.57 -6.37
CA PRO A 298 -14.66 8.08 -7.54
C PRO A 298 -16.04 7.53 -7.12
N VAL A 299 -17.09 7.95 -7.82
CA VAL A 299 -18.49 7.56 -7.53
C VAL A 299 -19.20 6.90 -8.72
N LEU A 300 -18.68 7.04 -9.94
CA LEU A 300 -19.21 6.35 -11.11
C LEU A 300 -18.09 6.05 -12.10
N ARG A 301 -18.08 4.85 -12.69
CA ARG A 301 -17.19 4.49 -13.81
C ARG A 301 -17.92 3.58 -14.78
N GLY A 302 -17.58 3.70 -16.05
CA GLY A 302 -18.09 2.83 -17.12
C GLY A 302 -17.64 3.32 -18.50
N CYS A 303 -18.50 3.05 -19.48
CA CYS A 303 -18.38 3.46 -20.89
C CYS A 303 -19.20 4.73 -21.14
N LYS A 304 -18.67 5.74 -21.83
CA LYS A 304 -19.32 7.06 -21.96
C LYS A 304 -20.70 6.99 -22.62
N SER A 305 -20.96 6.02 -23.50
CA SER A 305 -22.31 5.79 -24.07
C SER A 305 -23.41 5.63 -23.02
N GLN A 306 -23.10 5.13 -21.83
CA GLN A 306 -24.05 4.81 -20.76
C GLN A 306 -24.52 6.03 -19.97
N LEU A 307 -23.75 7.11 -19.96
CA LEU A 307 -24.05 8.34 -19.22
C LEU A 307 -25.34 9.02 -19.73
N SER A 308 -26.06 9.71 -18.85
CA SER A 308 -27.17 10.58 -19.27
C SER A 308 -26.67 11.80 -20.07
N GLU A 309 -27.57 12.52 -20.74
CA GLU A 309 -27.21 13.69 -21.55
C GLU A 309 -26.53 14.80 -20.72
N ALA A 310 -26.93 14.98 -19.45
CA ALA A 310 -26.31 15.95 -18.54
C ALA A 310 -24.90 15.52 -18.11
N GLU A 311 -24.70 14.24 -17.78
CA GLU A 311 -23.40 13.70 -17.39
C GLU A 311 -22.43 13.65 -18.59
N LYS A 312 -22.94 13.38 -19.81
CA LYS A 312 -22.15 13.46 -21.05
C LYS A 312 -21.63 14.87 -21.28
N ALA A 313 -22.50 15.88 -21.18
CA ALA A 313 -22.10 17.28 -21.29
C ALA A 313 -21.08 17.68 -20.21
N GLN A 314 -21.26 17.22 -18.97
CA GLN A 314 -20.29 17.44 -17.89
C GLN A 314 -18.92 16.82 -18.20
N CYS A 315 -18.89 15.58 -18.72
CA CYS A 315 -17.66 14.91 -19.13
C CYS A 315 -17.05 15.44 -20.45
N GLU A 316 -17.70 16.37 -21.14
CA GLU A 316 -17.22 17.01 -22.37
C GLU A 316 -16.70 18.44 -22.14
N ASP A 317 -16.99 19.06 -20.99
CA ASP A 317 -16.36 20.33 -20.60
C ASP A 317 -14.93 20.10 -20.11
N GLU A 318 -13.94 20.56 -20.89
CA GLU A 318 -12.51 20.50 -20.54
C GLU A 318 -12.17 21.23 -19.21
N ASN A 319 -13.09 22.05 -18.68
CA ASN A 319 -12.94 22.76 -17.42
C ASN A 319 -13.47 21.98 -16.20
N ASP A 320 -14.37 20.99 -16.39
CA ASP A 320 -14.87 20.18 -15.27
C ASP A 320 -13.88 19.05 -14.93
N LYS A 321 -13.38 19.09 -13.71
CA LYS A 321 -12.42 18.12 -13.17
C LYS A 321 -13.09 16.87 -12.57
N ASN A 322 -14.37 16.99 -12.22
CA ASN A 322 -15.17 15.94 -11.59
C ASN A 322 -15.51 14.80 -12.54
N CYS A 323 -15.21 14.93 -13.85
CA CYS A 323 -15.17 13.81 -14.78
C CYS A 323 -13.81 13.72 -15.50
N GLN A 324 -13.39 12.51 -15.83
CA GLN A 324 -12.19 12.22 -16.63
C GLN A 324 -12.54 11.20 -17.72
N LEU A 325 -12.23 11.52 -18.98
CA LEU A 325 -12.36 10.62 -20.12
C LEU A 325 -11.00 10.07 -20.57
N CYS A 326 -10.96 8.82 -21.04
CA CYS A 326 -9.75 8.21 -21.60
C CYS A 326 -10.06 7.13 -22.64
N ALA A 327 -9.13 6.93 -23.59
CA ALA A 327 -9.35 6.17 -24.83
C ALA A 327 -8.43 4.93 -25.00
N ASP A 328 -7.91 4.38 -23.90
CA ASP A 328 -7.21 3.10 -23.84
C ASP A 328 -8.08 2.06 -23.08
N ASP A 329 -7.86 0.76 -23.28
CA ASP A 329 -8.54 -0.25 -22.45
C ASP A 329 -8.07 -0.16 -20.99
N PHE A 330 -9.02 -0.29 -20.05
CA PHE A 330 -8.81 -0.23 -18.60
C PHE A 330 -8.22 1.09 -18.08
N CYS A 331 -8.26 2.16 -18.87
CA CYS A 331 -7.60 3.43 -18.53
C CYS A 331 -8.24 4.18 -17.36
N ASN A 332 -9.52 3.93 -17.07
CA ASN A 332 -10.32 4.67 -16.08
C ASN A 332 -10.12 4.19 -14.62
N LEU A 333 -8.94 3.65 -14.26
CA LEU A 333 -8.55 3.36 -12.88
C LEU A 333 -7.65 4.47 -12.32
N VAL A 334 -8.21 5.67 -12.24
CA VAL A 334 -7.51 6.95 -11.93
C VAL A 334 -8.15 7.67 -10.74
N SER A 335 -7.36 8.50 -10.03
CA SER A 335 -7.83 9.43 -9.00
C SER A 335 -8.33 10.74 -9.63
N HIS A 336 -9.05 11.56 -8.87
CA HIS A 336 -9.35 12.94 -9.28
C HIS A 336 -8.05 13.73 -9.60
N VAL A 337 -8.10 14.67 -10.55
CA VAL A 337 -6.88 15.35 -11.08
C VAL A 337 -6.19 16.22 -10.02
N ASP A 338 -6.92 16.68 -9.00
CA ASP A 338 -6.37 17.49 -7.90
C ASP A 338 -5.93 16.66 -6.69
N HIS A 339 -6.15 15.33 -6.68
CA HIS A 339 -5.56 14.45 -5.67
C HIS A 339 -4.07 14.25 -6.01
N LYS A 340 -3.25 15.21 -5.59
CA LYS A 340 -1.81 15.28 -5.86
C LYS A 340 -1.01 15.45 -4.58
N CYS A 341 0.00 14.60 -4.39
CA CYS A 341 0.88 14.59 -3.23
C CYS A 341 2.35 14.55 -3.66
N GLU A 342 3.24 14.98 -2.76
CA GLU A 342 4.64 14.53 -2.81
C GLU A 342 4.67 13.02 -2.58
N TYR A 343 5.39 12.30 -3.46
CA TYR A 343 5.50 10.84 -3.40
C TYR A 343 6.96 10.42 -3.50
N CYS A 344 7.56 10.02 -2.39
CA CYS A 344 8.98 9.67 -2.31
C CYS A 344 9.31 8.85 -1.05
N SER A 345 10.49 8.24 -1.03
CA SER A 345 11.09 7.65 0.18
C SER A 345 12.57 7.99 0.22
N SER A 346 13.09 8.35 1.40
CA SER A 346 14.48 8.80 1.58
C SER A 346 15.54 7.71 1.36
N VAL A 347 15.11 6.45 1.18
CA VAL A 347 15.95 5.34 0.68
C VAL A 347 16.37 5.55 -0.78
N PHE A 348 15.51 6.15 -1.60
CA PHE A 348 15.75 6.33 -3.05
C PHE A 348 16.16 7.76 -3.42
N ASP A 349 15.68 8.75 -2.66
CA ASP A 349 16.00 10.16 -2.82
C ASP A 349 16.15 10.81 -1.44
N ALA A 350 17.38 11.10 -1.01
CA ALA A 350 17.64 11.76 0.27
C ALA A 350 16.93 13.12 0.41
N ASN A 351 16.62 13.80 -0.70
CA ASN A 351 15.86 15.03 -0.70
C ASN A 351 14.38 14.84 -0.35
N CYS A 352 13.88 13.60 -0.24
CA CYS A 352 12.53 13.34 0.27
C CYS A 352 12.32 13.90 1.70
N ILE A 353 13.39 14.09 2.47
CA ILE A 353 13.34 14.81 3.76
C ILE A 353 12.88 16.26 3.56
N THR A 354 13.37 16.95 2.52
CA THR A 354 13.12 18.37 2.22
C THR A 354 12.05 18.63 1.14
N ALA A 355 11.54 17.58 0.50
CA ALA A 355 10.45 17.60 -0.49
C ALA A 355 10.56 18.59 -1.67
N PRO A 356 11.69 18.67 -2.39
CA PRO A 356 11.83 19.54 -3.58
C PRO A 356 11.25 18.92 -4.87
N ASN A 357 10.54 17.79 -4.75
CA ASN A 357 10.01 17.05 -5.90
C ASN A 357 8.75 17.74 -6.47
N SER A 358 8.29 17.22 -7.61
CA SER A 358 7.04 17.66 -8.23
C SER A 358 5.90 16.74 -7.77
N PRO A 359 4.75 17.29 -7.34
CA PRO A 359 3.58 16.50 -6.97
C PRO A 359 3.15 15.55 -8.09
N VAL A 360 2.87 14.30 -7.72
CA VAL A 360 2.29 13.30 -8.62
C VAL A 360 0.80 13.14 -8.34
N GLN A 361 0.02 12.82 -9.37
CA GLN A 361 -1.37 12.40 -9.20
C GLN A 361 -1.39 11.03 -8.50
N CYS A 362 -2.28 10.89 -7.53
CA CYS A 362 -2.34 9.72 -6.67
C CYS A 362 -2.87 8.47 -7.40
N PRO A 363 -2.60 7.26 -6.89
CA PRO A 363 -3.34 6.07 -7.28
C PRO A 363 -4.85 6.27 -7.05
N ALA A 364 -5.69 5.60 -7.84
CA ALA A 364 -7.13 5.57 -7.58
C ALA A 364 -7.41 5.06 -6.15
N PRO A 365 -8.18 5.79 -5.33
CA PRO A 365 -8.40 5.41 -3.94
C PRO A 365 -9.26 4.15 -3.83
N THR A 366 -8.94 3.32 -2.83
CA THR A 366 -9.65 2.08 -2.47
C THR A 366 -10.24 2.15 -1.05
N THR A 367 -10.41 3.37 -0.54
CA THR A 367 -11.16 3.79 0.66
C THR A 367 -11.51 5.25 0.49
N GLU A 368 -12.50 5.73 1.24
CA GLU A 368 -12.92 7.12 1.22
C GLU A 368 -11.76 8.06 1.64
N VAL A 369 -11.47 9.02 0.78
CA VAL A 369 -10.49 10.09 0.98
C VAL A 369 -11.18 11.22 1.73
N SER A 370 -10.74 11.49 2.97
CA SER A 370 -11.31 12.54 3.84
C SER A 370 -10.97 13.95 3.33
N ALA A 371 -11.82 14.93 3.63
CA ALA A 371 -11.56 16.35 3.37
C ALA A 371 -10.33 16.89 4.14
N ASP A 372 -10.02 16.34 5.32
CA ASP A 372 -8.95 16.81 6.20
C ASP A 372 -7.60 16.11 5.98
N ALA A 373 -7.57 15.02 5.20
CA ALA A 373 -6.42 14.11 5.11
C ALA A 373 -6.36 13.38 3.77
N GLN A 374 -5.56 13.90 2.82
CA GLN A 374 -5.36 13.27 1.49
C GLN A 374 -3.90 12.94 1.15
N CYS A 375 -2.94 13.55 1.85
CA CYS A 375 -1.52 13.21 1.75
C CYS A 375 -0.95 12.91 3.14
N TYR A 376 0.15 12.15 3.18
CA TYR A 376 0.93 11.90 4.39
C TYR A 376 2.41 12.23 4.23
N THR A 377 3.07 12.49 5.37
CA THR A 377 4.51 12.36 5.57
C THR A 377 4.74 11.52 6.82
N ARG A 378 5.59 10.49 6.74
CA ARG A 378 5.91 9.62 7.89
C ARG A 378 7.40 9.39 8.03
N VAL A 379 7.84 8.98 9.22
CA VAL A 379 9.21 8.49 9.44
C VAL A 379 9.21 7.12 10.10
N ILE A 380 9.79 6.15 9.40
CA ILE A 380 9.98 4.78 9.89
C ILE A 380 11.48 4.58 10.16
N GLY A 381 11.87 4.66 11.43
CA GLY A 381 13.28 4.64 11.84
C GLY A 381 14.03 5.87 11.31
N SER A 382 14.90 5.67 10.33
CA SER A 382 15.63 6.74 9.62
C SER A 382 15.09 7.03 8.21
N VAL A 383 14.00 6.38 7.80
CA VAL A 383 13.39 6.53 6.48
C VAL A 383 12.21 7.48 6.53
N THR A 384 12.31 8.62 5.84
CA THR A 384 11.18 9.53 5.62
C THR A 384 10.46 9.17 4.34
N GLU A 385 9.14 9.01 4.40
CA GLU A 385 8.29 8.71 3.26
C GLU A 385 7.19 9.75 3.13
N ARG A 386 6.83 10.07 1.89
CA ARG A 386 5.72 10.97 1.53
C ARG A 386 4.86 10.24 0.52
N GLY A 387 3.54 10.36 0.66
CA GLY A 387 2.61 9.67 -0.21
C GLY A 387 1.17 10.16 -0.09
N CYS A 388 0.27 9.44 -0.77
CA CYS A 388 -1.15 9.70 -0.82
C CYS A 388 -1.90 8.86 0.22
N LEU A 389 -2.89 9.46 0.87
CA LEU A 389 -3.92 8.69 1.59
C LEU A 389 -4.99 8.31 0.56
N GLY A 390 -5.09 7.01 0.29
CA GLY A 390 -6.04 6.47 -0.69
C GLY A 390 -6.52 5.06 -0.38
N SER A 391 -5.80 4.27 0.43
CA SER A 391 -6.23 2.95 0.89
C SER A 391 -6.31 2.86 2.42
N ALA A 392 -7.03 1.83 2.90
CA ALA A 392 -7.05 1.47 4.31
C ALA A 392 -5.65 1.20 4.88
N THR A 393 -4.70 0.76 4.04
CA THR A 393 -3.31 0.54 4.43
C THR A 393 -2.56 1.86 4.63
N ASP A 394 -2.78 2.87 3.79
CA ASP A 394 -2.17 4.20 3.96
C ASP A 394 -2.71 4.89 5.22
N ALA A 395 -4.02 4.78 5.48
CA ALA A 395 -4.67 5.33 6.66
C ALA A 395 -4.26 4.64 7.96
N LEU A 396 -4.16 3.29 7.97
CA LEU A 396 -3.72 2.54 9.16
C LEU A 396 -2.21 2.65 9.42
N ALA A 397 -1.39 2.89 8.39
CA ALA A 397 0.05 3.04 8.50
C ALA A 397 0.50 4.52 8.54
N CYS A 398 -0.39 5.40 9.02
CA CYS A 398 -0.14 6.81 9.32
C CYS A 398 -0.91 7.25 10.58
N ASP A 399 -0.49 6.73 11.73
CA ASP A 399 -0.99 7.22 13.03
C ASP A 399 -0.31 8.56 13.37
N SER A 400 -1.10 9.57 13.75
CA SER A 400 -0.59 10.90 14.13
C SER A 400 0.17 10.92 15.46
N THR A 401 0.11 9.82 16.23
CA THR A 401 0.90 9.59 17.45
C THR A 401 2.22 8.83 17.18
N GLU A 402 2.34 8.13 16.05
CA GLU A 402 3.54 7.34 15.68
C GLU A 402 4.23 7.88 14.42
N ASN A 403 4.94 9.01 14.57
CA ASN A 403 5.80 9.57 13.52
C ASN A 403 5.12 9.74 12.13
N CYS A 404 3.83 10.06 12.09
CA CYS A 404 3.15 10.49 10.87
C CYS A 404 2.47 11.86 11.01
N GLN A 405 2.38 12.59 9.91
CA GLN A 405 1.53 13.76 9.73
C GLN A 405 0.70 13.60 8.45
N THR A 406 -0.61 13.71 8.58
CA THR A 406 -1.55 13.89 7.46
C THR A 406 -1.74 15.38 7.15
N CYS A 407 -2.28 15.69 5.96
CA CYS A 407 -2.70 17.06 5.62
C CYS A 407 -3.78 17.10 4.54
N ALA A 408 -4.46 18.26 4.47
CA ALA A 408 -5.44 18.60 3.44
C ALA A 408 -4.80 19.36 2.26
N ILE A 409 -5.18 18.99 1.04
CA ILE A 409 -4.81 19.62 -0.23
C ILE A 409 -5.65 20.89 -0.43
N GLU A 410 -4.98 22.04 -0.45
CA GLU A 410 -5.60 23.30 -0.82
C GLU A 410 -5.33 23.62 -2.30
N ASN A 411 -6.35 23.99 -3.05
CA ASN A 411 -6.26 24.45 -4.45
C ASN A 411 -5.52 23.48 -5.41
N GLY A 412 -5.55 22.17 -5.13
CA GLY A 412 -4.87 21.13 -5.93
C GLY A 412 -3.35 21.07 -5.75
N ALA A 413 -2.79 21.75 -4.75
CA ALA A 413 -1.37 21.70 -4.42
C ALA A 413 -1.07 20.68 -3.32
N ALA A 414 -0.03 19.86 -3.50
CA ALA A 414 0.41 18.90 -2.48
C ALA A 414 0.78 19.58 -1.17
N CYS A 415 0.06 19.25 -0.11
CA CYS A 415 0.24 19.81 1.22
C CYS A 415 1.43 19.20 1.98
N ASN A 416 1.82 17.98 1.64
CA ASN A 416 2.85 17.19 2.35
C ASN A 416 4.29 17.59 1.95
N LYS A 417 4.56 18.90 1.85
CA LYS A 417 5.86 19.49 1.50
C LYS A 417 6.70 19.95 2.71
N ALA A 418 6.09 20.18 3.87
CA ALA A 418 6.78 20.68 5.06
C ALA A 418 7.83 19.67 5.59
N ILE A 419 8.87 20.17 6.27
CA ILE A 419 9.80 19.31 7.04
C ILE A 419 9.01 18.61 8.15
N PHE A 420 9.21 17.30 8.30
CA PHE A 420 8.56 16.49 9.33
C PHE A 420 9.60 15.62 10.07
N PRO A 421 9.53 15.54 11.42
CA PRO A 421 8.81 16.47 12.29
C PRO A 421 9.41 17.90 12.17
N THR A 422 8.70 18.92 12.63
CA THR A 422 9.08 20.33 12.39
C THR A 422 10.33 20.79 13.15
N ASP A 423 10.72 20.05 14.19
CA ASP A 423 11.88 20.27 15.06
C ASP A 423 13.08 19.36 14.71
N ARG A 424 12.98 18.59 13.62
CA ARG A 424 13.99 17.62 13.17
C ARG A 424 15.41 18.19 13.18
N ILE A 425 16.28 17.55 13.96
CA ILE A 425 17.65 18.03 14.21
C ILE A 425 18.48 18.19 12.92
N GLN A 426 19.26 19.27 12.88
CA GLN A 426 20.22 19.58 11.83
C GLN A 426 21.64 19.48 12.38
N CYS A 427 22.55 18.83 11.65
CA CYS A 427 23.94 18.66 12.09
C CYS A 427 24.92 19.11 11.02
N VAL A 428 26.17 19.36 11.44
CA VAL A 428 27.29 19.44 10.49
C VAL A 428 27.63 18.02 10.05
N VAL A 429 27.59 17.77 8.74
CA VAL A 429 27.94 16.49 8.11
C VAL A 429 29.14 16.72 7.20
N GLY A 430 30.27 16.11 7.53
CA GLY A 430 31.57 16.47 6.96
C GLY A 430 31.90 17.94 7.24
N ASN A 431 31.80 18.78 6.20
CA ASN A 431 32.01 20.23 6.26
C ASN A 431 30.72 21.03 6.03
N THR A 432 29.58 20.38 5.74
CA THR A 432 28.32 21.05 5.39
C THR A 432 27.44 21.19 6.62
N ALA A 433 27.04 22.42 6.96
CA ALA A 433 26.10 22.68 8.05
C ALA A 433 24.64 22.45 7.63
N ASP A 434 23.72 22.56 8.60
CA ASP A 434 22.27 22.62 8.40
C ASP A 434 21.65 21.37 7.75
N GLN A 435 22.37 20.25 7.75
CA GLN A 435 21.91 18.99 7.16
C GLN A 435 20.94 18.29 8.11
N TYR A 436 19.68 18.13 7.70
CA TYR A 436 18.67 17.37 8.45
C TYR A 436 19.08 15.91 8.60
N CYS A 437 18.98 15.39 9.82
CA CYS A 437 19.36 14.00 10.08
C CYS A 437 18.33 12.98 9.56
N PRO A 438 18.77 11.79 9.10
CA PRO A 438 17.87 10.73 8.65
C PRO A 438 16.90 10.27 9.74
N ASN A 439 17.38 10.06 10.98
CA ASN A 439 16.51 9.84 12.13
C ASN A 439 16.15 11.19 12.79
N PRO A 440 14.87 11.51 13.04
CA PRO A 440 14.48 12.70 13.79
C PRO A 440 15.00 12.74 15.23
N ALA A 441 15.15 11.58 15.86
CA ALA A 441 15.67 11.42 17.22
C ALA A 441 17.21 11.30 17.27
N ASP A 442 17.92 11.80 16.26
CA ASP A 442 19.38 11.75 16.19
C ASP A 442 20.07 12.68 17.21
N SER A 443 21.35 12.39 17.45
CA SER A 443 22.31 13.37 17.93
C SER A 443 23.33 13.71 16.84
N CYS A 444 23.94 14.89 16.94
CA CYS A 444 25.11 15.24 16.15
C CYS A 444 26.37 14.66 16.80
N VAL A 445 27.24 14.06 15.98
CA VAL A 445 28.41 13.31 16.44
C VAL A 445 29.71 13.95 15.94
N GLN A 446 30.76 13.84 16.76
CA GLN A 446 32.17 14.04 16.38
C GLN A 446 32.96 12.76 16.66
N ILE A 447 33.81 12.33 15.73
CA ILE A 447 34.67 11.13 15.87
C ILE A 447 36.12 11.51 15.53
N ALA A 448 37.04 11.35 16.47
CA ALA A 448 38.44 11.74 16.33
C ALA A 448 39.33 10.64 15.74
N ASN A 449 39.58 10.71 14.43
CA ASN A 449 40.42 9.77 13.69
C ASN A 449 41.92 10.12 13.80
N ASN A 450 42.68 9.22 14.44
CA ASN A 450 44.15 9.15 14.48
C ASN A 450 44.89 10.50 14.58
N GLY A 451 44.40 11.39 15.45
CA GLY A 451 45.12 12.58 15.90
C GLY A 451 44.99 13.85 15.06
N ALA A 452 44.20 13.87 13.97
CA ALA A 452 44.07 15.08 13.15
C ALA A 452 42.69 15.34 12.50
N ILE A 453 41.89 14.31 12.22
CA ILE A 453 40.63 14.47 11.46
C ILE A 453 39.44 14.18 12.36
N ILE A 454 38.52 15.13 12.47
CA ILE A 454 37.22 14.92 13.15
C ILE A 454 36.16 14.65 12.09
N THR A 455 35.65 13.42 12.05
CA THR A 455 34.46 13.09 11.25
C THR A 455 33.23 13.64 11.94
N LYS A 456 32.40 14.38 11.21
CA LYS A 456 31.15 14.97 11.69
C LYS A 456 29.98 14.36 10.93
N LYS A 457 28.94 13.91 11.65
CA LYS A 457 27.76 13.24 11.09
C LYS A 457 26.61 13.19 12.10
N CYS A 458 25.43 12.78 11.64
CA CYS A 458 24.34 12.33 12.51
C CYS A 458 24.64 10.92 13.07
N GLN A 459 24.16 10.60 14.26
CA GLN A 459 24.38 9.31 14.93
C GLN A 459 23.87 8.11 14.12
N SER A 460 22.68 8.19 13.51
CA SER A 460 22.11 7.16 12.64
C SER A 460 22.90 6.95 11.33
N SER A 461 23.87 7.82 11.04
CA SER A 461 24.77 7.74 9.89
C SER A 461 26.17 7.21 10.25
N MET A 462 26.34 6.70 11.47
CA MET A 462 27.55 5.97 11.89
C MET A 462 27.56 4.56 11.29
N THR A 463 28.72 4.12 10.79
CA THR A 463 28.94 2.72 10.40
C THR A 463 29.14 1.85 11.65
N ALA A 464 28.90 0.55 11.55
CA ALA A 464 29.15 -0.39 12.66
C ALA A 464 30.60 -0.32 13.18
N ALA A 465 31.58 -0.08 12.30
CA ALA A 465 32.98 0.13 12.69
C ALA A 465 33.20 1.43 13.47
N GLU A 466 32.49 2.51 13.15
CA GLU A 466 32.51 3.76 13.93
C GLU A 466 31.79 3.61 15.28
N VAL A 467 30.68 2.85 15.33
CA VAL A 467 29.99 2.52 16.60
C VAL A 467 30.93 1.76 17.52
N SER A 468 31.48 0.62 17.08
CA SER A 468 32.41 -0.16 17.92
C SER A 468 33.74 0.54 18.19
N PHE A 469 34.17 1.47 17.34
CA PHE A 469 35.27 2.38 17.68
C PHE A 469 34.89 3.28 18.85
N CYS A 470 33.72 3.92 18.86
CA CYS A 470 33.26 4.75 19.96
C CYS A 470 32.96 3.96 21.25
N GLU A 471 32.49 2.71 21.14
CA GLU A 471 32.30 1.82 22.30
C GLU A 471 33.64 1.46 22.97
N ALA A 472 34.67 1.17 22.18
CA ALA A 472 36.03 0.90 22.68
C ALA A 472 36.84 2.18 23.02
N ASN A 473 36.40 3.34 22.53
CA ASN A 473 37.08 4.63 22.64
C ASN A 473 36.07 5.75 22.91
N SER A 474 35.38 5.65 24.05
CA SER A 474 34.54 6.73 24.63
C SER A 474 35.24 8.09 24.57
N ASN A 475 36.53 8.08 24.93
CA ASN A 475 37.50 9.16 24.87
C ASN A 475 37.89 9.63 23.45
N LYS A 476 37.16 9.27 22.39
CA LYS A 476 37.38 9.71 20.99
C LYS A 476 36.10 10.09 20.25
N CYS A 477 34.93 10.02 20.91
CA CYS A 477 33.66 10.39 20.32
C CYS A 477 32.86 11.34 21.23
N ASP A 478 32.13 12.27 20.63
CA ASP A 478 31.24 13.21 21.33
C ASP A 478 29.86 13.23 20.64
N PHE A 479 28.80 13.41 21.42
CA PHE A 479 27.40 13.33 21.01
C PHE A 479 26.62 14.50 21.62
N CYS A 480 25.86 15.24 20.81
CA CYS A 480 25.14 16.44 21.26
C CYS A 480 23.80 16.65 20.53
N TRP A 481 22.84 17.31 21.20
CA TRP A 481 21.41 17.34 20.82
C TRP A 481 20.87 18.73 20.47
N ALA A 482 21.64 19.56 19.77
CA ALA A 482 21.19 20.88 19.31
C ALA A 482 21.69 21.18 17.90
N ASN A 483 20.97 22.01 17.13
CA ASN A 483 21.29 22.24 15.73
C ASN A 483 22.73 22.74 15.53
N ASN A 484 23.49 22.03 14.70
CA ASN A 484 24.92 22.22 14.44
C ASN A 484 25.82 22.22 15.69
N CYS A 485 25.44 21.60 16.82
CA CYS A 485 26.27 21.57 18.03
C CYS A 485 27.66 20.96 17.80
N ASN A 486 27.80 20.03 16.85
CA ASN A 486 29.07 19.46 16.41
C ASN A 486 29.92 20.39 15.52
N GLN A 487 29.59 21.69 15.42
CA GLN A 487 30.37 22.67 14.66
C GLN A 487 31.75 22.94 15.26
N GLN A 488 31.90 22.94 16.59
CA GLN A 488 33.18 23.24 17.26
C GLN A 488 33.97 21.98 17.57
N ALA A 489 35.27 21.96 17.21
CA ALA A 489 36.14 20.79 17.36
C ALA A 489 36.51 20.50 18.83
N ILE A 490 36.31 19.26 19.28
CA ILE A 490 36.62 18.81 20.64
C ILE A 490 38.01 18.15 20.72
N THR A 491 38.71 18.36 21.83
CA THR A 491 40.06 17.80 22.10
C THR A 491 39.98 16.63 23.07
N PHE A 492 40.47 15.47 22.63
CA PHE A 492 40.26 14.17 23.24
C PHE A 492 41.55 13.60 23.86
N ASN A 493 41.84 13.89 25.14
CA ASN A 493 43.19 13.78 25.72
C ASN A 493 43.36 12.91 26.99
N TYR A 494 42.42 12.00 27.30
CA TYR A 494 42.51 11.06 28.44
C TYR A 494 42.45 9.58 28.01
N LEU A 495 42.76 8.65 28.92
CA LEU A 495 42.76 7.19 28.75
C LEU A 495 41.84 6.54 29.79
N GLU A 496 41.15 5.46 29.47
CA GLU A 496 40.43 4.64 30.47
C GLU A 496 41.29 3.49 31.00
N CYS A 497 41.30 3.26 32.31
CA CYS A 497 42.02 2.15 32.97
C CYS A 497 41.15 1.46 34.02
N PHE A 498 41.18 0.13 34.11
CA PHE A 498 40.51 -0.60 35.19
C PHE A 498 41.12 -0.26 36.54
N SER A 499 40.29 -0.08 37.57
CA SER A 499 40.70 0.36 38.91
C SER A 499 40.20 -0.59 40.00
N CYS A 500 41.10 -1.29 40.70
CA CYS A 500 40.76 -2.24 41.76
C CYS A 500 41.95 -2.55 42.68
N GLU A 501 41.68 -3.12 43.86
CA GLU A 501 42.69 -3.71 44.73
C GLU A 501 42.21 -5.07 45.28
N SER A 502 43.06 -6.10 45.20
CA SER A 502 42.68 -7.49 45.52
C SER A 502 42.45 -7.79 47.00
N THR A 503 42.70 -6.82 47.89
CA THR A 503 42.32 -6.88 49.31
C THR A 503 40.89 -6.39 49.57
N VAL A 504 40.27 -5.74 48.56
CA VAL A 504 38.89 -5.23 48.59
C VAL A 504 38.00 -6.02 47.63
N ASP A 505 38.51 -6.37 46.44
CA ASP A 505 37.81 -7.12 45.41
C ASP A 505 38.68 -8.27 44.84
N GLY A 506 38.27 -9.51 45.11
CA GLY A 506 38.99 -10.71 44.66
C GLY A 506 39.09 -10.85 43.13
N HIS A 507 38.09 -10.33 42.38
CA HIS A 507 38.07 -10.40 40.91
C HIS A 507 39.27 -9.69 40.28
N CYS A 508 39.81 -8.66 40.94
CA CYS A 508 41.05 -7.98 40.58
C CYS A 508 42.20 -8.97 40.29
N THR A 509 42.22 -10.11 41.00
CA THR A 509 43.12 -11.26 40.81
C THR A 509 42.48 -12.48 40.13
N THR A 510 41.29 -12.93 40.53
CA THR A 510 40.74 -14.24 40.11
C THR A 510 40.07 -14.22 38.74
N ASN A 511 39.40 -13.11 38.41
CA ASN A 511 38.65 -12.91 37.16
C ASN A 511 38.72 -11.42 36.73
N PRO A 512 39.83 -10.98 36.10
CA PRO A 512 40.01 -9.58 35.71
C PRO A 512 38.96 -9.06 34.71
N SER A 513 38.29 -9.95 33.98
CA SER A 513 37.18 -9.63 33.08
C SER A 513 35.88 -9.18 33.79
N ALA A 514 35.76 -9.38 35.11
CA ALA A 514 34.61 -8.95 35.90
C ALA A 514 34.75 -7.54 36.51
N ILE A 515 35.88 -6.85 36.29
CA ILE A 515 36.11 -5.50 36.84
C ILE A 515 35.25 -4.47 36.09
N THR A 516 34.41 -3.74 36.82
CA THR A 516 33.51 -2.71 36.27
C THR A 516 33.97 -1.27 36.55
N THR A 517 34.88 -1.08 37.49
CA THR A 517 35.43 0.22 37.92
C THR A 517 36.55 0.71 37.01
N VAL A 518 36.44 1.97 36.56
CA VAL A 518 37.34 2.59 35.57
C VAL A 518 37.74 4.00 36.01
N ASP A 519 39.04 4.30 35.97
CA ASP A 519 39.60 5.64 36.16
C ASP A 519 39.98 6.31 34.83
N HIS A 520 40.05 7.64 34.82
CA HIS A 520 40.61 8.43 33.73
C HIS A 520 42.08 8.81 34.00
N CYS A 521 42.98 8.34 33.14
CA CYS A 521 44.43 8.39 33.36
C CYS A 521 45.19 8.93 32.14
N THR A 522 46.52 9.10 32.28
CA THR A 522 47.45 9.22 31.13
C THR A 522 48.17 7.91 30.82
N THR A 523 48.24 6.98 31.76
CA THR A 523 48.86 5.66 31.62
C THR A 523 48.25 4.71 32.65
N CYS A 524 47.92 3.49 32.24
CA CYS A 524 47.41 2.46 33.13
C CYS A 524 48.56 1.69 33.80
N ALA A 525 48.34 1.21 35.02
CA ALA A 525 49.26 0.35 35.75
C ALA A 525 48.56 -0.91 36.29
N THR A 526 49.36 -1.96 36.51
CA THR A 526 49.05 -3.15 37.32
C THR A 526 50.27 -3.46 38.18
N LEU A 527 50.12 -3.35 39.50
CA LEU A 527 51.17 -3.54 40.49
C LEU A 527 50.88 -4.79 41.32
N PHE A 528 51.89 -5.61 41.58
CA PHE A 528 51.86 -6.76 42.48
C PHE A 528 52.84 -6.58 43.63
N SER A 529 52.31 -6.55 44.86
CA SER A 529 53.10 -6.50 46.09
C SER A 529 53.51 -7.91 46.52
N THR A 530 54.78 -8.25 46.36
CA THR A 530 55.33 -9.55 46.78
C THR A 530 55.30 -9.76 48.30
N SER A 531 55.28 -8.69 49.10
CA SER A 531 55.23 -8.76 50.56
C SER A 531 53.82 -8.91 51.15
N THR A 532 52.76 -8.61 50.39
CA THR A 532 51.36 -8.75 50.84
C THR A 532 50.51 -9.63 49.93
N ASN A 533 51.08 -10.13 48.83
CA ASN A 533 50.39 -10.79 47.73
C ASN A 533 49.21 -9.96 47.15
N ALA A 534 49.19 -8.65 47.36
CA ALA A 534 48.12 -7.79 46.87
C ALA A 534 48.37 -7.37 45.41
N LEU A 535 47.32 -7.35 44.59
CA LEU A 535 47.32 -6.74 43.27
C LEU A 535 46.56 -5.41 43.31
N LYS A 536 47.11 -4.36 42.69
CA LYS A 536 46.42 -3.09 42.42
C LYS A 536 46.37 -2.87 40.91
N ARG A 537 45.24 -2.40 40.39
CA ARG A 537 45.07 -1.89 39.02
C ARG A 537 44.54 -0.46 39.12
N GLY A 538 44.94 0.42 38.21
CA GLY A 538 44.45 1.80 38.15
C GLY A 538 45.35 2.72 37.34
N CYS A 539 45.27 4.02 37.59
CA CYS A 539 46.18 5.00 37.02
C CYS A 539 47.60 4.90 37.58
N LEU A 540 48.62 4.98 36.70
CA LEU A 540 50.02 5.06 37.13
C LEU A 540 50.28 6.27 38.03
N GLN A 541 49.69 7.44 37.71
CA GLN A 541 49.89 8.66 38.50
C GLN A 541 49.19 8.65 39.88
N SER A 542 48.35 7.65 40.16
CA SER A 542 47.69 7.46 41.46
C SER A 542 48.47 6.53 42.42
N LEU A 543 49.50 5.84 41.93
CA LEU A 543 50.43 5.06 42.77
C LEU A 543 51.38 5.99 43.53
N THR A 544 51.96 5.52 44.65
CA THR A 544 52.98 6.30 45.38
C THR A 544 54.29 6.43 44.59
N VAL A 545 55.13 7.41 44.93
CA VAL A 545 56.40 7.66 44.23
C VAL A 545 57.33 6.43 44.19
N ALA A 546 57.32 5.59 45.22
CA ALA A 546 58.08 4.34 45.25
C ALA A 546 57.53 3.29 44.28
N GLU A 547 56.20 3.11 44.26
CA GLU A 547 55.50 2.20 43.35
C GLU A 547 55.62 2.67 41.89
N GLN A 548 55.54 3.99 41.62
CA GLN A 548 55.79 4.57 40.30
C GLN A 548 57.22 4.27 39.82
N ALA A 549 58.22 4.38 40.69
CA ALA A 549 59.61 4.03 40.35
C ALA A 549 59.79 2.53 40.09
N GLN A 550 59.10 1.67 40.83
CA GLN A 550 59.06 0.22 40.61
C GLN A 550 58.42 -0.13 39.26
N CYS A 551 57.31 0.52 38.90
CA CYS A 551 56.68 0.38 37.59
C CYS A 551 57.54 0.92 36.43
N ALA A 552 58.29 2.03 36.65
CA ALA A 552 59.23 2.56 35.69
C ALA A 552 60.48 1.68 35.47
N ALA A 553 60.79 0.77 36.41
CA ALA A 553 61.89 -0.19 36.29
C ALA A 553 61.55 -1.40 35.40
N GLY A 554 60.27 -1.64 35.09
CA GLY A 554 59.83 -2.77 34.25
C GLY A 554 60.05 -4.15 34.88
N ASP A 555 60.08 -4.23 36.22
CA ASP A 555 60.24 -5.48 36.95
C ASP A 555 58.98 -6.36 36.90
N SER A 556 59.12 -7.66 37.14
CA SER A 556 58.04 -8.65 37.23
C SER A 556 56.92 -8.31 38.23
N SER A 557 57.17 -7.35 39.13
CA SER A 557 56.21 -6.85 40.11
C SER A 557 55.34 -5.68 39.63
N CYS A 558 55.57 -5.05 38.48
CA CYS A 558 54.62 -4.07 37.91
C CYS A 558 54.66 -3.98 36.38
N SER A 559 53.49 -3.82 35.77
CA SER A 559 53.30 -3.56 34.35
C SER A 559 52.56 -2.23 34.11
N THR A 560 52.89 -1.54 33.01
CA THR A 560 52.23 -0.30 32.58
C THR A 560 51.87 -0.34 31.10
N CYS A 561 50.78 0.30 30.71
CA CYS A 561 50.30 0.30 29.32
C CYS A 561 49.45 1.54 28.97
N THR A 562 49.29 1.81 27.68
CA THR A 562 48.83 3.11 27.15
C THR A 562 47.66 3.01 26.16
N THR A 563 46.86 1.92 26.23
CA THR A 563 45.62 1.75 25.47
C THR A 563 44.44 1.55 26.42
N ASN A 564 43.21 1.87 26.00
CA ASN A 564 42.04 1.81 26.90
C ASN A 564 41.90 0.40 27.51
N ARG A 565 41.74 0.34 28.84
CA ARG A 565 41.48 -0.87 29.63
C ARG A 565 42.54 -1.98 29.48
N CYS A 566 43.74 -1.62 28.99
CA CYS A 566 44.86 -2.53 28.72
C CYS A 566 45.37 -3.26 29.98
N ASN A 567 45.14 -2.68 31.15
CA ASN A 567 45.51 -3.25 32.43
C ASN A 567 44.53 -4.32 32.94
N GLY A 568 43.70 -4.91 32.07
CA GLY A 568 42.82 -6.05 32.36
C GLY A 568 43.48 -7.44 32.21
N VAL A 569 44.75 -7.54 31.78
CA VAL A 569 45.44 -8.83 31.62
C VAL A 569 45.76 -9.53 32.94
N VAL A 570 45.95 -10.86 32.94
CA VAL A 570 46.41 -11.62 34.12
C VAL A 570 47.80 -11.14 34.57
N PHE A 571 48.00 -11.03 35.90
CA PHE A 571 49.28 -10.57 36.47
C PHE A 571 49.56 -11.19 37.85
N PRO A 572 50.80 -11.65 38.16
CA PRO A 572 51.88 -11.92 37.21
C PRO A 572 51.47 -12.87 36.07
N ALA A 573 52.19 -12.83 34.95
CA ALA A 573 51.78 -13.50 33.70
C ALA A 573 51.81 -15.05 33.77
N ASP A 574 52.50 -15.62 34.76
CA ASP A 574 52.60 -17.05 35.04
C ASP A 574 51.65 -17.51 36.17
N ARG A 575 50.70 -16.66 36.61
CA ARG A 575 49.68 -17.03 37.61
C ARG A 575 48.84 -18.20 37.10
N LEU A 576 48.92 -19.32 37.81
CA LEU A 576 48.18 -20.55 37.51
C LEU A 576 46.66 -20.31 37.53
N SER A 577 45.94 -20.97 36.62
CA SER A 577 44.49 -21.14 36.67
C SER A 577 44.12 -22.59 36.98
N CYS A 578 43.05 -22.78 37.75
CA CYS A 578 42.53 -24.08 38.14
C CYS A 578 41.01 -24.09 38.06
N TYR A 579 40.41 -25.28 37.98
CA TYR A 579 38.99 -25.41 38.30
C TYR A 579 38.79 -25.20 39.80
N SER A 580 37.89 -24.28 40.16
CA SER A 580 37.47 -23.97 41.53
C SER A 580 35.97 -24.22 41.71
N CYS A 581 35.55 -24.49 42.96
CA CYS A 581 34.14 -24.61 43.32
C CYS A 581 33.68 -23.32 44.01
N ALA A 582 32.67 -22.65 43.46
CA ALA A 582 32.34 -21.25 43.75
C ALA A 582 32.01 -20.98 45.23
N GLN A 583 31.37 -21.94 45.93
CA GLN A 583 31.14 -21.88 47.38
C GLN A 583 31.15 -23.29 47.98
N GLY A 584 32.10 -23.57 48.89
CA GLY A 584 32.08 -24.78 49.73
C GLY A 584 32.56 -26.05 49.02
N GLU A 585 31.81 -27.14 49.21
CA GLU A 585 32.15 -28.47 48.67
C GLU A 585 31.52 -28.73 47.30
N CYS A 586 32.24 -29.47 46.45
CA CYS A 586 31.92 -29.64 45.03
C CYS A 586 30.81 -30.70 44.79
N HIS A 587 29.60 -30.42 45.26
CA HIS A 587 28.48 -31.37 45.23
C HIS A 587 27.84 -31.60 43.84
N SER A 588 27.99 -30.66 42.89
CA SER A 588 27.54 -30.81 41.50
C SER A 588 28.46 -30.03 40.54
N HIS A 589 28.29 -30.26 39.23
CA HIS A 589 29.06 -29.56 38.19
C HIS A 589 28.71 -28.06 38.06
N ASP A 590 27.49 -27.64 38.42
CA ASP A 590 27.01 -26.25 38.26
C ASP A 590 27.78 -25.22 39.09
N GLY A 591 28.49 -25.67 40.12
CA GLY A 591 29.33 -24.83 40.99
C GLY A 591 30.77 -24.66 40.51
N ILE A 592 31.19 -25.28 39.40
CA ILE A 592 32.59 -25.36 38.99
C ILE A 592 32.92 -24.32 37.91
N SER A 593 33.93 -23.47 38.17
CA SER A 593 34.41 -22.45 37.23
C SER A 593 35.93 -22.52 37.05
N VAL A 594 36.49 -21.79 36.08
CA VAL A 594 37.94 -21.61 35.94
C VAL A 594 38.32 -20.25 36.51
N GLU A 595 39.15 -20.26 37.55
CA GLU A 595 39.68 -19.05 38.18
C GLU A 595 41.21 -19.06 38.21
N TYR A 596 41.81 -17.87 38.17
CA TYR A 596 43.21 -17.70 38.51
C TYR A 596 43.41 -17.80 40.03
N CYS A 597 44.48 -18.45 40.48
CA CYS A 597 44.80 -18.55 41.91
C CYS A 597 44.89 -17.15 42.54
N GLY A 598 44.02 -16.85 43.52
CA GLY A 598 44.01 -15.55 44.20
C GLY A 598 45.31 -15.28 44.93
N HIS A 599 45.79 -16.28 45.69
CA HIS A 599 47.18 -16.29 46.13
C HIS A 599 48.11 -16.61 44.95
N TYR A 600 49.19 -15.85 44.77
CA TYR A 600 50.21 -16.16 43.76
C TYR A 600 51.36 -16.90 44.43
N SER A 601 51.69 -18.07 43.91
CA SER A 601 52.84 -18.86 44.36
C SER A 601 53.53 -19.43 43.12
N GLN A 602 54.83 -19.19 42.98
CA GLN A 602 55.56 -19.73 41.84
C GLN A 602 55.69 -21.26 42.00
N GLY A 603 55.20 -22.01 41.00
CA GLY A 603 55.10 -23.47 41.09
C GLY A 603 53.94 -23.98 41.95
N ASP A 604 52.85 -23.21 42.09
CA ASP A 604 51.59 -23.70 42.66
C ASP A 604 51.05 -24.94 41.91
N SER A 605 50.04 -25.60 42.47
CA SER A 605 49.42 -26.78 41.86
C SER A 605 47.91 -26.78 42.08
N CYS A 606 47.17 -27.16 41.05
CA CYS A 606 45.74 -27.43 41.19
C CYS A 606 45.54 -28.71 42.01
N VAL A 607 44.49 -28.72 42.82
CA VAL A 607 44.16 -29.80 43.76
C VAL A 607 42.73 -30.26 43.51
N THR A 608 42.51 -31.57 43.68
CA THR A 608 41.20 -32.19 43.88
C THR A 608 41.26 -32.94 45.21
N ARG A 609 40.65 -32.39 46.26
CA ARG A 609 40.48 -33.06 47.57
C ARG A 609 39.27 -33.99 47.46
N LEU A 610 39.43 -35.22 47.94
CA LEU A 610 38.36 -36.20 48.07
C LEU A 610 37.88 -36.30 49.52
N ASP A 611 36.70 -36.85 49.73
CA ASP A 611 36.18 -37.24 51.05
C ASP A 611 36.63 -38.66 51.45
N SER A 612 36.13 -39.17 52.57
CA SER A 612 36.38 -40.55 53.02
C SER A 612 35.64 -41.64 52.23
N SER A 613 34.75 -41.28 51.29
CA SER A 613 34.07 -42.22 50.37
C SER A 613 34.69 -42.25 48.97
N GLY A 614 35.61 -41.33 48.67
CA GLY A 614 36.28 -41.19 47.38
C GLY A 614 35.66 -40.15 46.44
N LYS A 615 34.61 -39.44 46.88
CA LYS A 615 33.93 -38.36 46.13
C LYS A 615 34.72 -37.07 46.20
N VAL A 616 34.55 -36.18 45.22
CA VAL A 616 35.22 -34.87 45.22
C VAL A 616 34.61 -33.97 46.30
N ALA A 617 35.43 -33.58 47.28
CA ALA A 617 35.04 -32.66 48.35
C ALA A 617 35.39 -31.21 48.01
N TRP A 618 36.57 -30.93 47.43
CA TRP A 618 36.99 -29.56 47.13
C TRP A 618 37.95 -29.47 45.94
N MET A 619 37.91 -28.35 45.22
CA MET A 619 38.78 -28.06 44.08
C MET A 619 39.26 -26.60 44.09
N GLY A 620 40.53 -26.40 43.71
CA GLY A 620 41.17 -25.07 43.62
C GLY A 620 42.69 -25.18 43.63
N CYS A 621 43.38 -24.09 43.97
CA CYS A 621 44.85 -24.03 44.04
C CYS A 621 45.39 -24.45 45.42
N LEU A 622 46.56 -25.08 45.47
CA LEU A 622 47.20 -25.50 46.73
C LEU A 622 47.53 -24.31 47.64
N SER A 623 47.85 -23.15 47.07
CA SER A 623 48.04 -21.89 47.83
C SER A 623 46.75 -21.31 48.44
N SER A 624 45.58 -21.74 47.99
CA SER A 624 44.27 -21.32 48.55
C SER A 624 43.78 -22.20 49.72
N LEU A 625 44.51 -23.26 50.07
CA LEU A 625 44.15 -24.18 51.15
C LEU A 625 44.65 -23.73 52.53
N SER A 626 43.94 -24.12 53.59
CA SER A 626 44.39 -23.88 54.96
C SER A 626 45.68 -24.67 55.27
N SER A 627 46.47 -24.21 56.24
CA SER A 627 47.71 -24.92 56.66
C SER A 627 47.45 -26.38 57.09
N ALA A 628 46.26 -26.68 57.61
CA ALA A 628 45.85 -28.04 57.98
C ALA A 628 45.49 -28.88 56.75
N ASP A 629 44.79 -28.30 55.77
CA ASP A 629 44.47 -28.96 54.50
C ASP A 629 45.74 -29.21 53.66
N VAL A 630 46.65 -28.23 53.58
CA VAL A 630 47.96 -28.39 52.91
C VAL A 630 48.75 -29.54 53.54
N THR A 631 48.78 -29.63 54.87
CA THR A 631 49.44 -30.74 55.59
C THR A 631 48.78 -32.08 55.26
N THR A 632 47.45 -32.12 55.26
CA THR A 632 46.64 -33.31 54.93
C THR A 632 46.87 -33.78 53.49
N CYS A 633 46.81 -32.86 52.53
CA CYS A 633 47.07 -33.11 51.11
C CYS A 633 48.55 -33.39 50.79
N ASN A 634 49.49 -33.06 51.67
CA ASN A 634 50.88 -33.49 51.56
C ASN A 634 51.08 -34.91 52.14
N GLY A 635 50.30 -35.29 53.16
CA GLY A 635 50.39 -36.60 53.81
C GLY A 635 49.66 -37.76 53.11
N ASN A 636 48.62 -37.50 52.32
CA ASN A 636 47.81 -38.55 51.70
C ASN A 636 47.40 -38.26 50.25
N ALA A 637 48.12 -38.87 49.30
CA ALA A 637 47.85 -38.75 47.86
C ALA A 637 46.51 -39.41 47.41
N ASN A 638 45.96 -40.33 48.20
CA ASN A 638 44.63 -40.90 47.91
C ASN A 638 43.50 -39.93 48.30
N LEU A 639 43.76 -38.98 49.20
CA LEU A 639 42.80 -37.98 49.65
C LEU A 639 42.93 -36.64 48.92
N CYS A 640 44.10 -36.31 48.36
CA CYS A 640 44.26 -35.14 47.49
C CYS A 640 45.08 -35.47 46.24
N ARG A 641 44.44 -35.43 45.08
CA ARG A 641 45.11 -35.48 43.77
C ARG A 641 45.66 -34.09 43.45
N LYS A 642 46.85 -34.01 42.86
CA LYS A 642 47.55 -32.74 42.55
C LYS A 642 48.17 -32.78 41.16
N CYS A 643 48.25 -31.62 40.52
CA CYS A 643 48.91 -31.44 39.22
C CYS A 643 49.30 -29.96 39.03
N SER A 644 50.26 -29.67 38.15
CA SER A 644 50.99 -28.39 38.13
C SER A 644 50.95 -27.67 36.76
N THR A 645 49.91 -27.91 35.97
CA THR A 645 49.64 -27.17 34.71
C THR A 645 48.26 -26.52 34.78
N ALA A 646 48.01 -25.47 33.99
CA ALA A 646 46.72 -24.79 33.98
C ALA A 646 45.55 -25.76 33.76
N ASN A 647 44.50 -25.61 34.57
CA ASN A 647 43.23 -26.34 34.51
C ASN A 647 43.37 -27.88 34.60
N CYS A 648 44.48 -28.40 35.11
CA CYS A 648 44.79 -29.83 35.09
C CYS A 648 43.91 -30.69 36.02
N ASN A 649 43.22 -30.07 36.98
CA ASN A 649 42.25 -30.72 37.87
C ASN A 649 40.87 -30.91 37.21
N GLU A 650 40.85 -31.10 35.90
CA GLU A 650 39.65 -31.26 35.05
C GLU A 650 38.76 -32.43 35.52
N PRO A 651 37.50 -32.19 35.92
CA PRO A 651 36.63 -33.21 36.51
C PRO A 651 36.52 -34.52 35.71
N GLY A 652 36.39 -34.43 34.38
CA GLY A 652 36.19 -35.59 33.50
C GLY A 652 37.37 -36.57 33.47
N LYS A 653 38.59 -36.15 33.84
CA LYS A 653 39.78 -37.02 33.89
C LYS A 653 39.98 -37.70 35.24
N VAL A 654 39.15 -37.38 36.23
CA VAL A 654 39.23 -37.89 37.61
C VAL A 654 38.35 -39.13 37.82
N LEU A 655 37.33 -39.33 36.96
CA LEU A 655 36.19 -40.22 37.15
C LEU A 655 35.95 -41.17 35.95
N ALA A 656 36.87 -42.11 35.72
CA ALA A 656 36.82 -43.04 34.58
C ALA A 656 35.91 -44.28 34.82
N SER A 657 34.63 -44.04 35.10
CA SER A 657 33.60 -45.08 35.26
C SER A 657 32.80 -45.28 33.96
N GLY A 658 32.03 -46.37 33.86
CA GLY A 658 30.90 -46.43 32.91
C GLY A 658 29.94 -45.26 33.17
N SER A 659 29.32 -44.73 32.12
CA SER A 659 28.53 -43.48 32.19
C SER A 659 27.05 -43.72 31.91
N CYS A 660 26.19 -43.36 32.85
CA CYS A 660 24.73 -43.52 32.75
C CYS A 660 24.04 -42.15 32.85
N VAL A 661 22.86 -41.99 32.25
CA VAL A 661 21.99 -40.86 32.64
C VAL A 661 21.49 -41.14 34.06
N GLN A 662 21.82 -40.24 34.98
CA GLN A 662 21.41 -40.30 36.39
C GLN A 662 20.39 -39.18 36.63
N CYS A 663 19.18 -39.52 37.07
CA CYS A 663 18.12 -38.54 37.32
C CYS A 663 16.94 -39.15 38.11
N ASP A 664 16.11 -38.30 38.74
CA ASP A 664 14.87 -38.70 39.41
C ASP A 664 13.71 -37.75 39.03
N SER A 665 12.66 -38.28 38.41
CA SER A 665 11.49 -37.48 38.01
C SER A 665 10.62 -36.98 39.16
N SER A 666 10.97 -37.28 40.40
CA SER A 666 10.48 -36.62 41.61
C SER A 666 11.03 -35.19 41.73
N ASN A 667 12.26 -34.97 41.28
CA ASN A 667 12.99 -33.69 41.35
C ASN A 667 13.06 -33.02 39.96
N GLU A 668 13.22 -33.81 38.90
CA GLU A 668 13.63 -33.36 37.56
C GLU A 668 12.63 -33.83 36.48
N GLY A 669 11.69 -32.98 36.08
CA GLY A 669 10.64 -33.35 35.12
C GLY A 669 11.14 -33.86 33.76
N GLY A 670 12.37 -33.51 33.36
CA GLY A 670 12.99 -34.02 32.14
C GLY A 670 13.28 -35.53 32.18
N CYS A 671 13.48 -36.11 33.36
CA CYS A 671 13.94 -37.50 33.55
C CYS A 671 12.98 -38.55 32.95
N VAL A 672 11.68 -38.24 32.81
CA VAL A 672 10.71 -39.14 32.18
C VAL A 672 10.90 -39.19 30.66
N GLY A 673 10.61 -38.07 29.98
CA GLY A 673 10.41 -38.02 28.52
C GLY A 673 11.52 -37.33 27.73
N ARG A 674 12.48 -36.69 28.39
CA ARG A 674 13.59 -35.94 27.77
C ARG A 674 14.95 -36.39 28.30
N ALA A 675 15.06 -37.64 28.78
CA ALA A 675 16.26 -38.18 29.42
C ALA A 675 17.53 -38.08 28.56
N SER A 676 17.41 -38.03 27.23
CA SER A 676 18.53 -37.83 26.30
C SER A 676 19.18 -36.44 26.36
N THR A 677 18.51 -35.43 26.93
CA THR A 677 19.09 -34.09 27.14
C THR A 677 20.00 -34.01 28.37
N PHE A 678 19.90 -34.98 29.28
CA PHE A 678 20.84 -35.14 30.39
C PHE A 678 22.10 -35.81 29.85
N ASP A 679 23.27 -35.38 30.29
CA ASP A 679 24.51 -36.07 29.94
C ASP A 679 24.72 -37.33 30.77
N ALA A 680 25.57 -38.22 30.26
CA ALA A 680 25.86 -39.49 30.91
C ALA A 680 26.96 -39.25 31.97
N GLU A 681 26.56 -39.25 33.24
CA GLU A 681 27.47 -39.05 34.36
C GLU A 681 28.22 -40.35 34.71
N PRO A 682 29.50 -40.29 35.09
CA PRO A 682 30.23 -41.45 35.61
C PRO A 682 29.57 -42.05 36.86
N CYS A 683 29.44 -43.37 36.89
CA CYS A 683 28.95 -44.09 38.06
C CYS A 683 29.87 -43.95 39.29
N ASN A 684 29.30 -44.04 40.50
CA ASN A 684 30.07 -43.97 41.75
C ASN A 684 31.03 -45.17 41.88
N ASP A 685 30.63 -46.34 41.41
CA ASP A 685 31.48 -47.52 41.25
C ASP A 685 32.15 -47.54 39.86
N PRO A 686 33.49 -47.49 39.74
CA PRO A 686 34.19 -47.55 38.46
C PRO A 686 34.10 -48.91 37.77
N THR A 687 33.58 -49.95 38.42
CA THR A 687 33.36 -51.29 37.83
C THR A 687 31.97 -51.47 37.21
N ASN A 688 31.12 -50.45 37.23
CA ASN A 688 29.74 -50.56 36.72
C ASN A 688 29.67 -50.78 35.19
N THR A 689 29.03 -51.89 34.78
CA THR A 689 28.80 -52.23 33.37
C THR A 689 27.36 -52.04 32.91
N MET A 690 26.42 -51.68 33.79
CA MET A 690 24.98 -51.63 33.47
C MET A 690 24.31 -50.35 33.98
N CYS A 691 23.52 -49.70 33.13
CA CYS A 691 22.62 -48.62 33.53
C CYS A 691 21.20 -49.16 33.74
N TYR A 692 20.39 -48.48 34.56
CA TYR A 692 18.98 -48.81 34.79
C TYR A 692 18.03 -47.65 34.48
N THR A 693 16.76 -48.02 34.30
CA THR A 693 15.59 -47.14 34.40
C THR A 693 14.54 -47.88 35.22
N MET A 694 14.16 -47.34 36.37
CA MET A 694 13.26 -47.98 37.33
C MET A 694 12.02 -47.13 37.58
N MET A 695 10.85 -47.75 37.72
CA MET A 695 9.66 -47.09 38.23
C MET A 695 9.55 -47.29 39.75
N ILE A 696 9.42 -46.19 40.49
CA ILE A 696 9.15 -46.21 41.93
C ILE A 696 7.91 -45.35 42.18
N SER A 697 6.82 -45.95 42.65
CA SER A 697 5.54 -45.26 42.92
C SER A 697 5.04 -44.37 41.75
N GLY A 698 5.22 -44.83 40.50
CA GLY A 698 4.83 -44.12 39.28
C GLY A 698 5.87 -43.10 38.75
N LYS A 699 6.85 -42.71 39.57
CA LYS A 699 8.01 -41.88 39.17
C LYS A 699 9.08 -42.72 38.48
N ILE A 700 9.97 -42.07 37.72
CA ILE A 700 11.11 -42.70 37.05
C ILE A 700 12.41 -42.26 37.71
N VAL A 701 13.25 -43.23 38.05
CA VAL A 701 14.63 -43.02 38.48
C VAL A 701 15.55 -43.72 37.47
N ARG A 702 16.59 -43.03 37.02
CA ARG A 702 17.62 -43.56 36.10
C ARG A 702 18.98 -43.48 36.79
N GLY A 703 19.87 -44.44 36.53
CA GLY A 703 21.21 -44.44 37.12
C GLY A 703 22.02 -45.71 36.89
N CYS A 704 23.00 -45.96 37.76
CA CYS A 704 23.96 -47.07 37.65
C CYS A 704 23.53 -48.29 38.48
N VAL A 705 23.60 -49.50 37.92
CA VAL A 705 23.18 -50.75 38.60
C VAL A 705 24.13 -51.13 39.75
N SER A 706 25.38 -50.67 39.72
CA SER A 706 26.30 -50.67 40.87
C SER A 706 25.68 -50.01 42.10
N ASP A 707 25.06 -48.86 41.91
CA ASP A 707 24.70 -47.89 42.96
C ASP A 707 23.31 -48.18 43.58
N LEU A 708 22.57 -49.15 43.00
CA LEU A 708 21.32 -49.68 43.56
C LEU A 708 21.56 -50.49 44.85
N ILE A 709 20.73 -50.24 45.86
CA ILE A 709 20.66 -51.10 47.06
C ILE A 709 20.23 -52.52 46.70
N SER A 710 20.65 -53.51 47.51
CA SER A 710 20.55 -54.95 47.19
C SER A 710 19.13 -55.43 46.87
N THR A 711 18.10 -54.88 47.51
CA THR A 711 16.68 -55.18 47.22
C THR A 711 16.28 -54.75 45.82
N ASP A 712 16.67 -53.55 45.41
CA ASP A 712 16.21 -52.94 44.15
C ASP A 712 17.07 -53.39 42.96
N LYS A 713 18.35 -53.67 43.21
CA LYS A 713 19.23 -54.43 42.31
C LYS A 713 18.65 -55.81 41.99
N THR A 714 18.04 -56.48 42.97
CA THR A 714 17.35 -57.77 42.78
C THR A 714 16.07 -57.61 41.94
N LYS A 715 15.18 -56.65 42.26
CA LYS A 715 14.00 -56.33 41.43
C LYS A 715 14.40 -56.06 39.98
N CYS A 716 15.44 -55.23 39.79
CA CYS A 716 15.88 -54.82 38.47
C CYS A 716 16.48 -55.97 37.65
N THR A 717 17.13 -56.94 38.31
CA THR A 717 17.62 -58.18 37.67
C THR A 717 16.48 -59.12 37.27
N LEU A 718 15.33 -59.03 37.93
CA LEU A 718 14.10 -59.77 37.59
C LEU A 718 13.18 -59.02 36.60
N GLY A 719 13.58 -57.83 36.11
CA GLY A 719 12.75 -56.98 35.26
C GLY A 719 11.49 -56.43 35.95
N GLN A 720 11.42 -56.49 37.28
CA GLN A 720 10.29 -56.00 38.07
C GLN A 720 10.41 -54.48 38.22
N ASP A 721 9.49 -53.76 37.58
CA ASP A 721 9.43 -52.30 37.52
C ASP A 721 10.77 -51.64 37.10
N CYS A 722 11.60 -52.36 36.33
CA CYS A 722 12.91 -51.89 35.88
C CYS A 722 13.25 -52.36 34.47
N HIS A 723 14.11 -51.59 33.80
CA HIS A 723 14.82 -51.95 32.58
C HIS A 723 16.34 -51.72 32.78
N GLN A 724 17.17 -52.53 32.12
CA GLN A 724 18.64 -52.44 32.16
C GLN A 724 19.24 -52.42 30.75
N CYS A 725 20.35 -51.71 30.59
CA CYS A 725 21.13 -51.64 29.36
C CYS A 725 22.64 -51.49 29.64
N ASP A 726 23.46 -51.73 28.62
CA ASP A 726 24.93 -51.75 28.71
C ASP A 726 25.52 -50.34 28.88
N ALA A 727 26.23 -50.09 29.99
CA ALA A 727 26.81 -48.78 30.31
C ALA A 727 28.01 -48.38 29.44
N THR A 728 28.49 -49.25 28.54
CA THR A 728 29.43 -48.89 27.48
C THR A 728 28.75 -48.18 26.31
N THR A 729 27.42 -48.29 26.19
CA THR A 729 26.61 -47.54 25.23
C THR A 729 26.17 -46.21 25.85
N GLN A 730 26.75 -45.11 25.36
CA GLN A 730 26.49 -43.77 25.90
C GLN A 730 24.98 -43.44 25.87
N LYS A 731 24.45 -42.98 27.01
CA LYS A 731 23.02 -42.68 27.22
C LYS A 731 22.07 -43.84 26.91
N CYS A 732 22.48 -45.12 27.06
CA CYS A 732 21.60 -46.26 26.75
C CYS A 732 20.27 -46.26 27.53
N ASN A 733 20.25 -45.68 28.74
CA ASN A 733 19.12 -45.73 29.64
C ASN A 733 18.16 -44.55 29.48
N THR A 734 17.97 -44.02 28.26
CA THR A 734 17.10 -42.84 28.02
C THR A 734 15.71 -43.17 27.47
N ASP A 735 15.47 -44.39 27.01
CA ASP A 735 14.18 -44.80 26.44
C ASP A 735 13.00 -44.60 27.40
N ILE A 736 11.80 -44.45 26.85
CA ILE A 736 10.59 -44.18 27.64
C ILE A 736 10.15 -45.43 28.42
N TYR A 737 9.91 -45.26 29.73
CA TYR A 737 9.54 -46.36 30.62
C TYR A 737 8.26 -46.06 31.43
N PRO A 738 7.33 -47.02 31.53
CA PRO A 738 7.15 -48.14 30.60
C PRO A 738 6.79 -47.62 29.20
N THR A 739 6.90 -48.47 28.17
CA THR A 739 6.55 -48.10 26.78
C THR A 739 5.08 -47.74 26.59
N THR A 740 4.22 -48.08 27.56
CA THR A 740 2.80 -47.71 27.63
C THR A 740 2.53 -46.38 28.36
N ARG A 741 3.55 -45.63 28.77
CA ARG A 741 3.36 -44.34 29.44
C ARG A 741 2.71 -43.33 28.47
N LEU A 742 1.56 -42.78 28.87
CA LEU A 742 0.79 -41.83 28.07
C LEU A 742 1.59 -40.54 27.83
N ALA A 743 1.50 -40.00 26.61
CA ALA A 743 1.92 -38.63 26.30
C ALA A 743 0.70 -37.77 25.97
N CYS A 744 0.73 -36.52 26.42
CA CYS A 744 -0.34 -35.56 26.25
C CYS A 744 0.26 -34.22 25.83
N TYR A 745 -0.48 -33.42 25.07
CA TYR A 745 -0.07 -32.03 24.90
C TYR A 745 -0.14 -31.33 26.25
N THR A 746 0.97 -30.74 26.68
CA THR A 746 1.11 -29.91 27.88
C THR A 746 1.29 -28.46 27.45
N CYS A 747 0.80 -27.52 28.24
CA CYS A 747 0.77 -26.11 27.88
C CYS A 747 1.76 -25.30 28.74
N LEU A 748 2.64 -24.54 28.09
CA LEU A 748 3.71 -23.79 28.75
C LEU A 748 3.29 -22.35 29.10
N GLN A 749 2.38 -21.76 28.30
CA GLN A 749 1.76 -20.45 28.51
C GLN A 749 0.30 -20.53 28.04
N PRO A 750 -0.71 -20.14 28.86
CA PRO A 750 -2.07 -19.96 28.37
C PRO A 750 -2.16 -18.77 27.41
N PRO A 751 -2.98 -18.81 26.34
CA PRO A 751 -3.89 -19.88 25.94
C PRO A 751 -3.21 -21.05 25.19
N CYS A 752 -3.74 -22.26 25.41
CA CYS A 752 -3.19 -23.54 24.98
C CYS A 752 -3.80 -24.00 23.64
N ASN A 753 -3.59 -23.20 22.60
CA ASN A 753 -4.40 -23.19 21.37
C ASN A 753 -3.62 -23.57 20.09
N ASN A 754 -2.30 -23.78 20.18
CA ASN A 754 -1.41 -23.94 19.03
C ASN A 754 -0.21 -24.85 19.34
N HIS A 755 0.49 -25.33 18.32
CA HIS A 755 1.55 -26.34 18.43
C HIS A 755 2.93 -25.81 18.88
N GLU A 756 3.12 -24.50 19.07
CA GLU A 756 4.36 -23.92 19.61
C GLU A 756 4.24 -23.61 21.12
N ALA A 757 3.04 -23.21 21.58
CA ALA A 757 2.72 -22.99 23.00
C ALA A 757 2.41 -24.28 23.78
N VAL A 758 2.24 -25.41 23.07
CA VAL A 758 2.08 -26.74 23.69
C VAL A 758 3.15 -27.72 23.20
N SER A 759 3.67 -28.53 24.12
CA SER A 759 4.58 -29.63 23.79
C SER A 759 3.95 -30.98 24.15
N LEU A 760 4.08 -31.96 23.25
CA LEU A 760 3.66 -33.34 23.50
C LEU A 760 4.65 -34.00 24.45
N ASP A 761 4.30 -34.09 25.73
CA ASP A 761 5.16 -34.61 26.79
C ASP A 761 4.52 -35.82 27.49
N TYR A 762 5.38 -36.71 27.98
CA TYR A 762 4.97 -37.88 28.75
C TYR A 762 4.48 -37.48 30.15
N CYS A 763 3.40 -38.13 30.61
CA CYS A 763 2.86 -37.90 31.95
C CYS A 763 3.91 -38.20 33.03
N GLN A 764 4.07 -37.27 33.97
CA GLN A 764 5.17 -37.28 34.94
C GLN A 764 5.02 -38.40 35.99
N ALA A 765 3.77 -38.69 36.38
CA ALA A 765 3.43 -39.93 37.09
C ALA A 765 2.91 -40.97 36.07
N TYR A 766 3.08 -42.24 36.38
CA TYR A 766 2.39 -43.33 35.71
C TYR A 766 1.28 -43.84 36.64
N VAL A 767 0.03 -43.60 36.26
CA VAL A 767 -1.17 -44.08 36.96
C VAL A 767 -2.07 -44.83 35.97
N SER A 768 -2.76 -45.87 36.45
CA SER A 768 -3.51 -46.79 35.58
C SER A 768 -4.80 -46.19 34.98
N ASP A 769 -5.27 -45.07 35.50
CA ASP A 769 -6.44 -44.32 35.00
C ASP A 769 -6.09 -42.96 34.39
N GLU A 770 -4.82 -42.77 34.00
CA GLU A 770 -4.29 -41.51 33.44
C GLU A 770 -5.08 -41.05 32.20
N ARG A 771 -5.27 -39.74 32.06
CA ARG A 771 -5.98 -39.13 30.92
C ARG A 771 -5.28 -37.87 30.48
N CYS A 772 -5.26 -37.61 29.18
CA CYS A 772 -4.96 -36.27 28.70
C CYS A 772 -6.17 -35.36 28.94
N VAL A 773 -5.90 -34.13 29.37
CA VAL A 773 -6.92 -33.16 29.77
C VAL A 773 -6.75 -31.83 29.05
N THR A 774 -7.88 -31.14 28.86
CA THR A 774 -7.94 -29.74 28.44
C THR A 774 -8.98 -29.02 29.29
N ILE A 775 -8.58 -27.99 30.04
CA ILE A 775 -9.49 -27.12 30.79
C ILE A 775 -9.67 -25.83 30.01
N THR A 776 -10.91 -25.41 29.83
CA THR A 776 -11.28 -24.17 29.13
C THR A 776 -11.73 -23.10 30.11
N ASP A 777 -11.39 -21.84 29.83
CA ASP A 777 -11.96 -20.70 30.53
C ASP A 777 -13.50 -20.66 30.39
N GLN A 778 -14.18 -20.29 31.46
CA GLN A 778 -15.64 -20.31 31.54
C GLN A 778 -16.30 -19.13 30.82
N SER A 779 -15.57 -18.04 30.58
CA SER A 779 -16.10 -16.83 29.92
C SER A 779 -15.88 -16.82 28.41
N SER A 780 -14.79 -17.43 27.94
CA SER A 780 -14.31 -17.35 26.55
C SER A 780 -14.19 -18.69 25.83
N GLY A 781 -14.32 -19.82 26.54
CA GLY A 781 -14.16 -21.16 25.98
C GLY A 781 -12.74 -21.51 25.52
N ARG A 782 -11.77 -20.59 25.65
CA ARG A 782 -10.37 -20.82 25.26
C ARG A 782 -9.75 -21.92 26.13
N PRO A 783 -8.97 -22.86 25.59
CA PRO A 783 -8.17 -23.77 26.40
C PRO A 783 -7.12 -22.97 27.18
N ILE A 784 -7.17 -23.03 28.51
CA ILE A 784 -6.23 -22.34 29.42
C ILE A 784 -5.29 -23.30 30.14
N ARG A 785 -5.55 -24.59 30.04
CA ARG A 785 -4.69 -25.65 30.57
C ARG A 785 -4.77 -26.88 29.68
N MET A 786 -3.61 -27.46 29.37
CA MET A 786 -3.50 -28.82 28.84
C MET A 786 -2.44 -29.61 29.62
N GLY A 787 -2.58 -30.94 29.64
CA GLY A 787 -1.60 -31.85 30.22
C GLY A 787 -2.21 -33.21 30.58
N CYS A 788 -1.66 -33.85 31.62
CA CYS A 788 -2.15 -35.11 32.17
C CYS A 788 -2.99 -34.89 33.44
N LYS A 789 -3.98 -35.76 33.68
CA LYS A 789 -4.89 -35.74 34.84
C LYS A 789 -4.14 -35.85 36.16
N SER A 790 -3.05 -36.64 36.23
CA SER A 790 -2.21 -36.73 37.43
C SER A 790 -1.45 -35.42 37.75
N GLY A 791 -1.32 -34.53 36.77
CA GLY A 791 -0.59 -33.26 36.88
C GLY A 791 -1.46 -32.06 37.21
N LEU A 792 -2.73 -32.27 37.56
CA LEU A 792 -3.66 -31.21 37.95
C LEU A 792 -3.56 -30.88 39.45
N THR A 793 -3.65 -29.60 39.77
CA THR A 793 -3.87 -29.11 41.14
C THR A 793 -5.27 -29.47 41.65
N THR A 794 -5.49 -29.41 42.96
CA THR A 794 -6.78 -29.72 43.60
C THR A 794 -7.95 -28.87 43.07
N SER A 795 -7.69 -27.62 42.65
CA SER A 795 -8.70 -26.72 42.06
C SER A 795 -9.01 -27.02 40.59
N GLU A 796 -7.99 -27.37 39.80
CA GLU A 796 -8.18 -27.87 38.43
C GLU A 796 -8.91 -29.22 38.45
N GLN A 797 -8.58 -30.10 39.39
CA GLN A 797 -9.17 -31.43 39.52
C GLN A 797 -10.64 -31.37 40.01
N SER A 798 -10.99 -30.40 40.87
CA SER A 798 -12.41 -30.14 41.20
C SER A 798 -13.16 -29.56 40.00
N THR A 799 -12.54 -28.65 39.22
CA THR A 799 -13.11 -28.15 37.95
C THR A 799 -13.40 -29.29 36.97
N CYS A 800 -12.44 -30.21 36.80
CA CYS A 800 -12.58 -31.40 35.96
C CYS A 800 -13.56 -32.46 36.49
N SER A 801 -13.94 -32.38 37.77
CA SER A 801 -14.97 -33.22 38.38
C SER A 801 -16.36 -32.58 38.33
N ALA A 802 -16.43 -31.25 38.26
CA ALA A 802 -17.68 -30.48 38.29
C ALA A 802 -18.32 -30.28 36.90
N SER A 803 -17.54 -30.21 35.82
CA SER A 803 -18.08 -29.98 34.47
C SER A 803 -17.25 -30.61 33.35
N SER A 804 -17.86 -31.55 32.62
CA SER A 804 -17.32 -32.10 31.37
C SER A 804 -17.49 -31.15 30.17
N ALA A 805 -18.14 -30.00 30.34
CA ALA A 805 -18.07 -28.89 29.39
C ALA A 805 -16.73 -28.16 29.54
N ASN A 806 -16.39 -27.79 30.79
CA ASN A 806 -15.24 -26.93 31.12
C ASN A 806 -13.91 -27.71 31.18
N CYS A 807 -13.96 -29.04 31.29
CA CYS A 807 -12.79 -29.90 31.21
C CYS A 807 -13.07 -31.11 30.30
N LYS A 808 -12.30 -31.25 29.23
CA LYS A 808 -12.30 -32.43 28.35
C LYS A 808 -11.23 -33.41 28.84
N GLN A 809 -11.54 -34.71 28.80
CA GLN A 809 -10.63 -35.78 29.17
C GLN A 809 -10.68 -36.88 28.11
N CYS A 810 -9.54 -37.45 27.73
CA CYS A 810 -9.44 -38.54 26.75
C CYS A 810 -8.24 -39.46 27.07
N ALA A 811 -8.19 -40.65 26.46
CA ALA A 811 -7.30 -41.74 26.90
C ALA A 811 -6.13 -42.06 25.95
N ASP A 812 -6.20 -41.65 24.69
CA ASP A 812 -5.16 -41.97 23.70
C ASP A 812 -4.00 -40.96 23.72
N SER A 813 -2.82 -41.38 23.26
CA SER A 813 -1.65 -40.48 23.21
C SER A 813 -1.89 -39.28 22.32
N GLY A 814 -1.62 -38.07 22.81
CA GLY A 814 -1.88 -36.81 22.09
C GLY A 814 -3.37 -36.54 21.80
N CYS A 815 -4.32 -37.23 22.44
CA CYS A 815 -5.74 -37.10 22.11
C CYS A 815 -6.28 -35.67 22.31
N ASN A 816 -5.69 -34.90 23.24
CA ASN A 816 -6.02 -33.51 23.56
C ASN A 816 -5.41 -32.47 22.60
N ASP A 817 -5.23 -32.83 21.33
CA ASP A 817 -4.60 -32.01 20.29
C ASP A 817 -5.26 -30.63 20.09
N PRO A 818 -4.49 -29.51 20.10
CA PRO A 818 -5.03 -28.17 19.86
C PRO A 818 -5.75 -28.00 18.53
N SER A 819 -5.31 -28.69 17.47
CA SER A 819 -5.91 -28.61 16.14
C SER A 819 -7.40 -29.01 16.10
N LYS A 820 -7.88 -29.74 17.11
CA LYS A 820 -9.29 -30.14 17.24
C LYS A 820 -10.20 -29.02 17.77
N TYR A 821 -9.63 -27.90 18.24
CA TYR A 821 -10.36 -26.71 18.70
C TYR A 821 -10.52 -25.66 17.58
N ALA A 822 -10.62 -26.12 16.32
CA ALA A 822 -10.58 -25.30 15.11
C ALA A 822 -11.81 -24.39 14.90
N GLY A 823 -11.87 -23.30 15.65
CA GLY A 823 -12.50 -22.03 15.26
C GLY A 823 -11.46 -20.93 14.95
N ALA A 824 -10.17 -21.29 14.92
CA ALA A 824 -9.05 -20.35 14.82
C ALA A 824 -8.72 -19.96 13.37
N SER A 825 -8.36 -18.69 13.18
CA SER A 825 -7.68 -18.18 11.98
C SER A 825 -6.50 -19.08 11.56
N SER A 826 -6.29 -19.21 10.25
CA SER A 826 -5.29 -20.12 9.67
C SER A 826 -4.62 -19.52 8.43
N CYS A 827 -3.31 -19.69 8.30
CA CYS A 827 -2.46 -19.02 7.30
C CYS A 827 -1.49 -20.01 6.62
N ILE A 828 -0.94 -19.65 5.46
CA ILE A 828 0.22 -20.38 4.91
C ILE A 828 1.44 -20.00 5.76
N GLN A 829 2.21 -20.98 6.20
CA GLN A 829 3.42 -20.75 7.01
C GLN A 829 4.61 -21.46 6.34
N CYS A 830 5.68 -20.72 6.03
CA CYS A 830 6.88 -21.22 5.32
C CYS A 830 8.03 -20.20 5.39
N ILE A 831 9.26 -20.61 5.06
CA ILE A 831 10.39 -19.70 4.83
C ILE A 831 11.27 -20.16 3.66
N SER A 832 11.71 -19.24 2.80
CA SER A 832 12.40 -19.57 1.54
C SER A 832 13.85 -20.03 1.68
N THR A 833 14.34 -20.17 2.92
CA THR A 833 15.58 -20.90 3.22
C THR A 833 15.37 -22.41 3.33
N THR A 834 14.12 -22.87 3.52
CA THR A 834 13.77 -24.29 3.68
C THR A 834 12.68 -24.76 2.70
N ASP A 835 11.82 -23.88 2.22
CA ASP A 835 10.80 -24.13 1.19
C ASP A 835 10.96 -23.13 0.03
N SER A 836 11.52 -23.59 -1.10
CA SER A 836 11.75 -22.75 -2.28
C SER A 836 10.47 -22.20 -2.92
N ASP A 837 9.32 -22.86 -2.73
CA ASP A 837 8.05 -22.43 -3.32
C ASP A 837 7.43 -21.25 -2.54
N CYS A 838 7.93 -20.97 -1.33
CA CYS A 838 7.46 -19.90 -0.45
C CYS A 838 7.58 -18.49 -1.06
N VAL A 839 8.47 -18.25 -2.05
CA VAL A 839 8.60 -16.95 -2.73
C VAL A 839 7.49 -16.72 -3.78
N ASN A 840 7.17 -17.77 -4.53
CA ASN A 840 6.23 -17.75 -5.65
C ASN A 840 4.77 -17.62 -5.17
N PRO A 841 3.78 -17.54 -6.09
CA PRO A 841 2.39 -17.78 -5.74
C PRO A 841 2.23 -19.17 -5.08
N ALA A 842 2.02 -19.19 -3.77
CA ALA A 842 2.03 -20.38 -2.93
C ALA A 842 0.71 -21.17 -3.06
N SER A 843 0.41 -21.64 -4.28
CA SER A 843 -0.81 -22.39 -4.60
C SER A 843 -0.83 -23.81 -4.03
N ASN A 844 0.34 -24.41 -3.80
CA ASN A 844 0.49 -25.79 -3.33
C ASN A 844 0.77 -25.92 -1.83
N SER A 845 1.26 -24.86 -1.16
CA SER A 845 1.66 -24.91 0.25
C SER A 845 0.50 -25.24 1.21
N VAL A 846 0.78 -25.84 2.35
CA VAL A 846 -0.22 -26.22 3.36
C VAL A 846 -0.62 -24.99 4.20
N VAL A 847 -1.88 -24.93 4.62
CA VAL A 847 -2.39 -23.90 5.55
C VAL A 847 -2.39 -24.48 6.96
N GLN A 848 -1.88 -23.74 7.94
CA GLN A 848 -1.79 -24.13 9.34
C GLN A 848 -2.53 -23.12 10.25
N PRO A 849 -3.09 -23.54 11.39
CA PRO A 849 -3.73 -22.65 12.37
C PRO A 849 -2.70 -21.73 13.05
N CYS A 850 -3.18 -20.59 13.55
CA CYS A 850 -2.36 -19.54 14.17
C CYS A 850 -2.25 -19.65 15.70
N ASN A 851 -1.24 -19.01 16.29
CA ASN A 851 -1.03 -19.02 17.74
C ASN A 851 -2.06 -18.20 18.54
N ASP A 852 -2.89 -17.38 17.90
CA ASP A 852 -4.11 -16.80 18.50
C ASP A 852 -5.36 -17.08 17.63
N PRO A 853 -6.47 -17.62 18.16
CA PRO A 853 -7.75 -17.65 17.45
C PRO A 853 -8.32 -16.25 17.17
N GLN A 854 -7.89 -15.21 17.90
CA GLN A 854 -8.17 -13.81 17.56
C GLN A 854 -7.14 -13.18 16.61
N ASN A 855 -6.22 -13.96 16.04
CA ASN A 855 -5.40 -13.49 14.94
C ASN A 855 -6.29 -12.98 13.81
N PHE A 856 -6.12 -11.71 13.44
CA PHE A 856 -6.92 -11.06 12.40
C PHE A 856 -6.23 -11.03 11.04
N ALA A 857 -4.92 -11.32 10.98
CA ALA A 857 -4.15 -11.26 9.73
C ALA A 857 -3.13 -12.40 9.55
N CYS A 858 -2.95 -12.85 8.31
CA CYS A 858 -1.76 -13.58 7.87
C CYS A 858 -0.72 -12.60 7.33
N TYR A 859 0.57 -12.96 7.39
CA TYR A 859 1.66 -12.16 6.83
C TYR A 859 2.43 -12.87 5.72
N SER A 860 3.19 -12.09 4.94
CA SER A 860 4.30 -12.52 4.10
C SER A 860 5.37 -11.43 4.12
N ARG A 861 6.59 -11.76 4.55
CA ARG A 861 7.69 -10.81 4.81
C ARG A 861 9.00 -11.24 4.18
N LEU A 862 9.97 -10.33 4.17
CA LEU A 862 11.39 -10.60 3.98
C LEU A 862 12.07 -10.65 5.35
N THR A 863 12.93 -11.66 5.55
CA THR A 863 13.85 -11.69 6.69
C THR A 863 15.01 -10.71 6.49
N SER A 864 15.76 -10.44 7.55
CA SER A 864 17.03 -9.70 7.49
C SER A 864 18.11 -10.36 6.60
N THR A 865 17.93 -11.64 6.25
CA THR A 865 18.78 -12.39 5.30
C THR A 865 18.24 -12.37 3.86
N GLY A 866 17.11 -11.71 3.60
CA GLY A 866 16.50 -11.60 2.26
C GLY A 866 15.64 -12.79 1.83
N ALA A 867 15.30 -13.71 2.74
CA ALA A 867 14.42 -14.83 2.45
C ALA A 867 12.94 -14.45 2.67
N THR A 868 12.04 -14.94 1.82
CA THR A 868 10.60 -14.76 2.01
C THR A 868 10.09 -15.69 3.11
N GLU A 869 9.35 -15.16 4.07
CA GLU A 869 8.76 -15.89 5.20
C GLU A 869 7.26 -15.58 5.28
N ARG A 870 6.44 -16.57 5.62
CA ARG A 870 4.97 -16.44 5.74
C ARG A 870 4.53 -17.05 7.05
N GLY A 871 3.46 -16.50 7.63
CA GLY A 871 2.89 -17.00 8.88
C GLY A 871 1.66 -16.22 9.33
N CYS A 872 1.32 -16.33 10.61
CA CYS A 872 0.22 -15.59 11.25
C CYS A 872 0.73 -14.32 11.96
N PHE A 873 0.00 -13.21 11.87
CA PHE A 873 0.44 -11.93 12.43
C PHE A 873 0.57 -11.96 13.96
N SER A 874 -0.35 -12.65 14.65
CA SER A 874 -0.29 -12.92 16.10
C SER A 874 1.01 -13.58 16.58
N ASP A 875 1.74 -14.24 15.70
CA ASP A 875 2.80 -15.19 16.07
C ASP A 875 4.20 -14.54 15.98
N LEU A 876 4.29 -13.37 15.36
CA LEU A 876 5.49 -12.54 15.25
C LEU A 876 5.94 -11.99 16.61
N ASP A 877 7.25 -11.77 16.81
CA ASP A 877 7.76 -10.97 17.93
C ASP A 877 7.30 -9.50 17.83
N SER A 878 7.43 -8.70 18.89
CA SER A 878 6.98 -7.30 18.91
C SER A 878 7.60 -6.43 17.81
N THR A 879 8.92 -6.54 17.58
CA THR A 879 9.63 -5.80 16.53
C THR A 879 9.13 -6.18 15.14
N SER A 880 8.83 -7.46 14.95
CA SER A 880 8.29 -7.99 13.69
C SER A 880 6.81 -7.69 13.49
N LYS A 881 6.00 -7.65 14.54
CA LYS A 881 4.62 -7.14 14.51
C LYS A 881 4.61 -5.69 14.04
N THR A 882 5.42 -4.83 14.67
CA THR A 882 5.59 -3.43 14.27
C THR A 882 6.00 -3.30 12.79
N ARG A 883 6.98 -4.08 12.31
CA ARG A 883 7.37 -4.06 10.88
C ARG A 883 6.27 -4.52 9.92
N CYS A 884 5.48 -5.53 10.30
CA CYS A 884 4.35 -6.01 9.50
C CYS A 884 3.13 -5.09 9.54
N GLN A 885 2.92 -4.34 10.62
CA GLN A 885 1.94 -3.24 10.68
C GLN A 885 2.39 -2.04 9.85
N ALA A 886 3.67 -1.69 9.90
CA ALA A 886 4.27 -0.60 9.11
C ALA A 886 4.42 -0.92 7.61
N GLY A 887 4.29 -2.19 7.21
CA GLY A 887 4.33 -2.62 5.80
C GLY A 887 5.70 -2.65 5.13
N THR A 888 6.78 -2.37 5.89
CA THR A 888 8.13 -2.07 5.36
C THR A 888 8.78 -3.19 4.55
N ASP A 889 8.86 -4.38 5.15
CA ASP A 889 9.42 -5.60 4.59
C ASP A 889 8.36 -6.71 4.51
N CYS A 890 7.09 -6.36 4.72
CA CYS A 890 6.02 -7.30 5.04
C CYS A 890 4.63 -6.86 4.57
N ARG A 891 3.82 -7.81 4.09
CA ARG A 891 2.42 -7.63 3.67
C ARG A 891 1.49 -8.46 4.55
N MET A 892 0.45 -7.83 5.09
CA MET A 892 -0.64 -8.48 5.82
C MET A 892 -1.89 -8.71 4.94
N CYS A 893 -2.75 -9.66 5.33
CA CYS A 893 -4.09 -9.87 4.75
C CYS A 893 -5.02 -10.59 5.75
N SER A 894 -6.34 -10.39 5.64
CA SER A 894 -7.34 -11.00 6.55
C SER A 894 -7.42 -12.53 6.41
N THR A 895 -7.59 -13.24 7.54
CA THR A 895 -7.39 -14.70 7.74
C THR A 895 -8.36 -15.67 7.04
N ARG A 896 -8.94 -15.28 5.89
CA ARG A 896 -9.51 -16.23 4.93
C ARG A 896 -8.40 -17.16 4.46
N ALA A 897 -8.67 -18.46 4.44
CA ALA A 897 -7.66 -19.48 4.12
C ALA A 897 -6.94 -19.16 2.79
N ARG A 898 -5.60 -19.21 2.83
CA ARG A 898 -4.69 -18.86 1.72
C ARG A 898 -4.62 -17.38 1.32
N CYS A 899 -5.06 -16.41 2.12
CA CYS A 899 -4.90 -14.99 1.74
C CYS A 899 -3.44 -14.59 1.47
N ASN A 900 -2.51 -15.14 2.25
CA ASN A 900 -1.08 -14.88 2.14
C ASN A 900 -0.38 -15.81 1.12
N SER A 901 -1.08 -16.20 0.05
CA SER A 901 -0.55 -17.03 -1.04
C SER A 901 0.06 -16.23 -2.20
N LEU A 902 -0.14 -14.92 -2.26
CA LEU A 902 0.35 -14.07 -3.36
C LEU A 902 1.89 -13.95 -3.36
N GLU A 903 2.48 -13.78 -4.54
CA GLU A 903 3.93 -13.58 -4.73
C GLU A 903 4.46 -12.47 -3.80
N PHE A 904 5.51 -12.77 -3.04
CA PHE A 904 6.14 -11.81 -2.12
C PHE A 904 7.66 -12.02 -2.06
N PRO A 905 8.48 -10.95 -2.15
CA PRO A 905 8.09 -9.58 -2.46
C PRO A 905 7.56 -9.44 -3.89
N ILE A 906 6.75 -8.40 -4.16
CA ILE A 906 6.29 -8.11 -5.53
C ILE A 906 7.49 -7.56 -6.32
N GLN A 907 8.06 -8.39 -7.19
CA GLN A 907 9.23 -8.00 -7.99
C GLN A 907 8.79 -7.30 -9.28
N ILE A 908 9.50 -6.24 -9.66
CA ILE A 908 9.36 -5.67 -11.00
C ILE A 908 9.89 -6.67 -12.03
N LYS A 909 9.07 -6.92 -13.06
CA LYS A 909 9.37 -7.86 -14.15
C LYS A 909 9.62 -7.08 -15.42
N CYS A 910 10.78 -7.23 -16.04
CA CYS A 910 11.16 -6.48 -17.24
C CYS A 910 11.32 -7.40 -18.45
N PHE A 911 11.11 -6.88 -19.66
CA PHE A 911 11.64 -7.53 -20.86
C PHE A 911 13.16 -7.35 -20.88
N GLN A 912 13.88 -8.44 -21.17
CA GLN A 912 15.34 -8.52 -21.04
C GLN A 912 15.90 -9.20 -22.30
N CYS A 913 16.54 -8.43 -23.17
CA CYS A 913 17.06 -8.89 -24.47
C CYS A 913 18.10 -7.91 -25.04
N ASP A 914 18.92 -8.40 -25.98
CA ASP A 914 19.85 -7.59 -26.77
C ASP A 914 19.63 -7.88 -28.25
N SER A 915 19.43 -6.84 -29.07
CA SER A 915 19.15 -7.01 -30.49
C SER A 915 20.35 -7.46 -31.32
N THR A 916 21.57 -7.38 -30.79
CA THR A 916 22.77 -7.92 -31.45
C THR A 916 22.78 -9.45 -31.49
N THR A 917 22.09 -10.09 -30.53
CA THR A 917 21.89 -11.55 -30.47
C THR A 917 20.46 -11.99 -30.82
N THR A 918 19.48 -11.10 -30.69
CA THR A 918 18.05 -11.43 -30.78
C THR A 918 17.29 -10.29 -31.49
N PRO A 919 17.28 -10.23 -32.83
CA PRO A 919 16.76 -9.09 -33.61
C PRO A 919 15.35 -8.62 -33.22
N GLU A 920 14.51 -9.56 -32.76
CA GLU A 920 13.13 -9.36 -32.28
C GLU A 920 13.05 -8.42 -31.08
N CYS A 921 14.15 -8.21 -30.35
CA CYS A 921 14.25 -7.23 -29.27
C CYS A 921 13.92 -5.79 -29.74
N LYS A 922 14.09 -5.48 -31.03
CA LYS A 922 13.72 -4.18 -31.62
C LYS A 922 12.19 -3.99 -31.78
N ASN A 923 11.43 -5.09 -31.85
CA ASN A 923 9.98 -5.08 -32.03
C ASN A 923 9.25 -4.72 -30.73
N ALA A 924 7.92 -4.52 -30.80
CA ALA A 924 7.09 -4.55 -29.60
C ALA A 924 7.19 -5.94 -28.95
N GLN A 925 7.38 -5.99 -27.63
CA GLN A 925 7.57 -7.25 -26.91
C GLN A 925 6.23 -7.89 -26.55
N LEU A 926 6.07 -9.17 -26.86
CA LEU A 926 4.86 -9.96 -26.64
C LEU A 926 5.14 -11.06 -25.60
N GLY A 927 4.13 -11.41 -24.80
CA GLY A 927 4.24 -12.39 -23.72
C GLY A 927 4.56 -11.76 -22.35
N THR A 928 4.99 -12.59 -21.40
CA THR A 928 5.20 -12.21 -20.00
C THR A 928 6.65 -11.75 -19.74
N PRO A 929 6.89 -10.59 -19.12
CA PRO A 929 8.23 -10.17 -18.74
C PRO A 929 8.80 -11.02 -17.60
N SER A 930 10.13 -11.14 -17.52
CA SER A 930 10.84 -11.96 -16.54
C SER A 930 11.29 -11.16 -15.31
N ASN A 931 11.51 -11.86 -14.18
CA ASN A 931 12.08 -11.27 -12.96
C ASN A 931 13.46 -10.65 -13.26
N CYS A 932 13.79 -9.57 -12.54
CA CYS A 932 15.14 -9.03 -12.54
C CYS A 932 16.14 -10.06 -11.96
N PRO A 933 17.43 -10.06 -12.38
CA PRO A 933 18.40 -11.07 -11.95
C PRO A 933 18.72 -11.07 -10.44
N ALA A 934 18.38 -9.98 -9.74
CA ALA A 934 18.37 -9.90 -8.29
C ALA A 934 17.17 -9.07 -7.83
N TYR A 935 16.55 -9.46 -6.72
CA TYR A 935 15.54 -8.63 -6.07
C TYR A 935 16.18 -7.37 -5.49
N ASN A 936 15.66 -6.20 -5.88
CA ASN A 936 16.04 -4.91 -5.34
C ASN A 936 14.88 -3.93 -5.58
N THR A 937 14.53 -3.13 -4.57
CA THR A 937 13.43 -2.15 -4.66
C THR A 937 13.74 -0.97 -5.58
N ALA A 938 15.02 -0.68 -5.84
CA ALA A 938 15.45 0.34 -6.79
C ALA A 938 15.54 -0.15 -8.25
N ASN A 939 15.12 -1.39 -8.54
CA ASN A 939 15.10 -1.94 -9.90
C ASN A 939 14.13 -1.17 -10.82
N LYS A 940 14.58 -0.92 -12.06
CA LYS A 940 13.84 -0.19 -13.09
C LYS A 940 13.98 -0.95 -14.41
N CYS A 941 12.96 -0.87 -15.28
CA CYS A 941 13.08 -1.40 -16.63
C CYS A 941 13.57 -0.32 -17.59
N PHE A 942 14.46 -0.71 -18.51
CA PHE A 942 15.04 0.18 -19.52
C PHE A 942 14.78 -0.35 -20.93
N THR A 943 14.62 0.59 -21.87
CA THR A 943 14.80 0.37 -23.32
C THR A 943 15.90 1.32 -23.78
N VAL A 944 17.05 0.80 -24.19
CA VAL A 944 18.22 1.59 -24.64
C VAL A 944 18.40 1.38 -26.14
N VAL A 945 18.31 2.45 -26.94
CA VAL A 945 18.50 2.39 -28.40
C VAL A 945 19.79 3.12 -28.79
N GLN A 946 20.74 2.41 -29.39
CA GLN A 946 22.07 2.93 -29.76
C GLN A 946 22.05 3.69 -31.10
N GLU A 947 23.14 4.41 -31.41
CA GLU A 947 23.36 5.17 -32.66
C GLU A 947 23.00 4.37 -33.92
N ASN A 948 23.53 3.14 -34.00
CA ASN A 948 23.34 2.17 -35.07
C ASN A 948 21.94 1.53 -35.13
N GLY A 949 21.05 1.86 -34.18
CA GLY A 949 19.71 1.30 -34.07
C GLY A 949 19.62 -0.05 -33.36
N ASP A 950 20.65 -0.49 -32.63
CA ASP A 950 20.55 -1.65 -31.75
C ASP A 950 19.84 -1.32 -30.44
N THR A 951 18.95 -2.23 -30.01
CA THR A 951 18.13 -2.10 -28.81
C THR A 951 18.58 -3.10 -27.75
N VAL A 952 18.83 -2.60 -26.54
CA VAL A 952 18.99 -3.42 -25.33
C VAL A 952 17.83 -3.13 -24.39
N ARG A 953 17.08 -4.17 -24.02
CA ARG A 953 16.07 -4.11 -22.95
C ARG A 953 16.67 -4.81 -21.73
N LYS A 954 16.60 -4.17 -20.56
CA LYS A 954 17.18 -4.73 -19.32
C LYS A 954 16.47 -4.24 -18.06
N CYS A 955 16.60 -4.99 -16.99
CA CYS A 955 16.39 -4.50 -15.63
C CYS A 955 17.71 -3.96 -15.04
N GLY A 956 17.63 -3.02 -14.10
CA GLY A 956 18.76 -2.64 -13.25
C GLY A 956 18.44 -1.53 -12.26
N THR A 957 19.33 -1.30 -11.29
CA THR A 957 19.18 -0.29 -10.23
C THR A 957 19.74 1.09 -10.59
N GLY A 958 20.55 1.18 -11.65
CA GLY A 958 21.29 2.39 -12.04
C GLY A 958 20.40 3.62 -12.30
N THR A 959 21.02 4.81 -12.32
CA THR A 959 20.34 6.03 -12.76
C THR A 959 20.10 6.01 -14.27
N ARG A 960 19.12 6.78 -14.73
CA ARG A 960 18.85 6.96 -16.17
C ARG A 960 20.13 7.35 -16.91
N ASP A 961 20.85 8.36 -16.44
CA ASP A 961 22.02 8.89 -17.15
C ASP A 961 23.19 7.91 -17.20
N ALA A 962 23.41 7.12 -16.13
CA ALA A 962 24.44 6.09 -16.11
C ALA A 962 24.14 4.90 -17.05
N ILE A 963 22.88 4.70 -17.46
CA ILE A 963 22.45 3.60 -18.34
C ILE A 963 22.14 4.08 -19.77
N CYS A 964 21.74 5.34 -19.94
CA CYS A 964 21.32 5.94 -21.20
C CYS A 964 22.32 6.95 -21.80
N GLY A 965 23.34 7.38 -21.06
CA GLY A 965 24.15 8.57 -21.37
C GLY A 965 24.96 8.55 -22.67
N SER A 966 24.99 7.43 -23.39
CA SER A 966 25.63 7.27 -24.71
C SER A 966 24.69 6.65 -25.76
N SER A 967 23.36 6.70 -25.56
CA SER A 967 22.37 6.12 -26.48
C SER A 967 21.59 7.19 -27.25
N LYS A 968 21.14 6.82 -28.45
CA LYS A 968 20.42 7.67 -29.40
C LYS A 968 19.01 8.03 -28.91
N SER A 969 18.34 7.07 -28.29
CA SER A 969 17.18 7.31 -27.45
C SER A 969 17.13 6.29 -26.30
N CYS A 970 16.39 6.62 -25.25
CA CYS A 970 16.32 5.77 -24.05
C CYS A 970 15.02 6.01 -23.27
N GLU A 971 14.38 4.93 -22.83
CA GLU A 971 13.23 4.96 -21.92
C GLU A 971 13.61 4.26 -20.61
N GLN A 972 13.21 4.86 -19.48
CA GLN A 972 13.28 4.27 -18.14
C GLN A 972 11.86 4.30 -17.58
N CYS A 973 11.39 3.18 -17.03
CA CYS A 973 10.06 3.08 -16.45
C CYS A 973 10.04 2.13 -15.25
N LEU A 974 9.05 2.33 -14.37
CA LEU A 974 9.07 1.86 -12.97
C LEU A 974 8.04 0.75 -12.66
N PHE A 975 7.44 0.13 -13.68
CA PHE A 975 6.41 -0.90 -13.49
C PHE A 975 6.63 -2.10 -14.41
N SER A 976 6.10 -3.26 -14.03
CA SER A 976 6.33 -4.53 -14.73
C SER A 976 5.87 -4.47 -16.19
N GLY A 977 6.74 -4.91 -17.11
CA GLY A 977 6.47 -4.96 -18.55
C GLY A 977 6.38 -3.61 -19.25
N CYS A 978 6.72 -2.49 -18.57
CA CYS A 978 6.63 -1.16 -19.16
C CYS A 978 7.54 -0.98 -20.39
N ASN A 979 8.71 -1.62 -20.40
CA ASN A 979 9.69 -1.57 -21.49
C ASN A 979 9.33 -2.46 -22.70
N LYS A 980 8.03 -2.55 -23.04
CA LYS A 980 7.48 -3.36 -24.15
C LYS A 980 7.35 -2.64 -25.49
N ARG A 981 7.42 -1.30 -25.53
CA ARG A 981 7.20 -0.49 -26.75
C ARG A 981 8.20 -0.82 -27.86
N VAL A 982 7.77 -0.75 -29.12
CA VAL A 982 8.66 -0.91 -30.30
C VAL A 982 9.75 0.17 -30.30
N SER A 983 10.98 -0.17 -30.70
CA SER A 983 12.13 0.73 -30.55
C SER A 983 12.04 2.02 -31.37
N THR A 984 11.28 2.01 -32.47
CA THR A 984 11.01 3.20 -33.29
C THR A 984 10.07 4.21 -32.63
N ALA A 985 9.35 3.83 -31.57
CA ALA A 985 8.48 4.72 -30.79
C ALA A 985 9.18 5.31 -29.54
N ILE A 986 10.47 5.04 -29.34
CA ILE A 986 11.25 5.54 -28.20
C ILE A 986 11.78 6.96 -28.51
N VAL A 987 11.07 7.97 -28.02
CA VAL A 987 11.36 9.39 -28.26
C VAL A 987 12.69 9.81 -27.59
N PRO A 988 13.56 10.58 -28.27
CA PRO A 988 14.73 11.19 -27.63
C PRO A 988 14.31 12.27 -26.64
N THR A 989 14.52 12.05 -25.33
CA THR A 989 14.30 13.08 -24.30
C THR A 989 15.47 14.06 -24.30
N ILE A 990 15.38 15.11 -25.12
CA ILE A 990 16.42 16.15 -25.20
C ILE A 990 16.37 16.99 -23.92
N ILE A 991 17.36 16.81 -23.03
CA ILE A 991 17.58 17.71 -21.90
C ILE A 991 18.22 19.00 -22.44
N PRO A 992 17.62 20.18 -22.24
CA PRO A 992 18.26 21.45 -22.63
C PRO A 992 19.47 21.70 -21.74
N LYS A 993 20.67 21.53 -22.32
CA LYS A 993 21.94 21.81 -21.65
C LYS A 993 22.07 23.34 -21.46
N PRO A 994 22.31 23.85 -20.25
CA PRO A 994 22.40 25.29 -20.01
C PRO A 994 23.64 25.87 -20.69
N GLU A 995 23.44 26.69 -21.72
CA GLU A 995 24.53 27.32 -22.46
C GLU A 995 24.95 28.63 -21.78
N ILE A 996 26.21 28.68 -21.32
CA ILE A 996 26.76 29.84 -20.61
C ILE A 996 27.18 30.89 -21.64
N VAL A 997 26.32 31.90 -21.86
CA VAL A 997 26.64 33.08 -22.69
C VAL A 997 26.99 34.26 -21.77
N PRO A 998 28.28 34.63 -21.63
CA PRO A 998 28.67 35.86 -20.96
C PRO A 998 28.69 37.05 -21.94
N ILE A 999 28.37 38.26 -21.45
CA ILE A 999 29.10 39.54 -21.66
C ILE A 999 28.19 40.79 -21.61
N LYS A 1000 28.64 41.77 -20.80
CA LYS A 1000 28.33 43.23 -20.76
C LYS A 1000 26.98 43.73 -20.24
N SER A 1001 27.13 44.81 -19.48
CA SER A 1001 26.11 45.74 -19.03
C SER A 1001 25.93 46.92 -20.00
N SER A 1002 24.74 47.52 -19.96
CA SER A 1002 24.52 48.95 -20.20
C SER A 1002 23.29 49.40 -19.40
N ALA A 1003 23.21 50.68 -19.04
CA ALA A 1003 22.13 51.23 -18.23
C ALA A 1003 21.16 52.11 -19.06
N ASN A 1004 19.90 52.21 -18.63
CA ASN A 1004 19.03 53.40 -18.56
C ASN A 1004 17.52 53.07 -18.74
N GLY A 1005 16.64 53.88 -18.13
CA GLY A 1005 15.16 53.76 -18.23
C GLY A 1005 14.50 53.12 -16.99
N ARG A 1006 14.34 53.79 -15.84
CA ARG A 1006 13.39 54.88 -15.51
C ARG A 1006 11.90 54.54 -15.74
N PHE A 1007 11.25 54.13 -14.64
CA PHE A 1007 9.92 54.53 -14.15
C PHE A 1007 8.84 55.05 -15.14
N VAL A 1008 7.66 54.42 -15.08
CA VAL A 1008 6.35 55.09 -15.12
C VAL A 1008 5.50 54.54 -13.96
N VAL A 1009 4.70 55.39 -13.31
CA VAL A 1009 3.75 55.01 -12.25
C VAL A 1009 2.38 55.61 -12.56
N GLY A 1010 1.33 54.81 -12.41
CA GLY A 1010 -0.07 55.23 -12.41
C GLY A 1010 -1.00 54.01 -12.50
N GLY A 1011 -2.13 53.93 -11.80
CA GLY A 1011 -2.64 54.84 -10.74
C GLY A 1011 -4.16 54.88 -10.69
N ASN A 1012 -4.74 54.79 -9.48
CA ASN A 1012 -6.17 54.79 -9.14
C ASN A 1012 -6.91 53.47 -9.47
N LEU A 1013 -7.58 52.79 -8.50
CA LEU A 1013 -8.80 53.11 -7.70
C LEU A 1013 -10.10 52.91 -8.52
N ALA A 1014 -11.22 52.39 -7.96
CA ALA A 1014 -11.58 52.06 -6.56
C ALA A 1014 -12.53 50.81 -6.55
N LEU A 1015 -12.60 49.94 -5.53
CA LEU A 1015 -13.29 50.07 -4.20
C LEU A 1015 -14.83 50.18 -4.32
N LEU A 1016 -15.73 49.55 -3.52
CA LEU A 1016 -15.84 48.33 -2.67
C LEU A 1016 -17.29 48.35 -2.04
N ILE A 1017 -17.82 47.24 -1.50
CA ILE A 1017 -19.07 47.16 -0.67
C ILE A 1017 -20.39 47.54 -1.47
N VAL A 1018 -21.68 47.20 -1.20
CA VAL A 1018 -22.47 46.85 0.01
C VAL A 1018 -23.66 45.87 -0.23
N VAL A 1019 -23.69 44.78 0.55
CA VAL A 1019 -24.80 44.08 1.27
C VAL A 1019 -26.28 44.33 0.93
N VAL A 1020 -27.03 43.24 0.62
CA VAL A 1020 -28.41 42.84 1.09
C VAL A 1020 -28.51 41.30 0.92
N VAL A 1021 -29.05 40.37 1.76
CA VAL A 1021 -29.66 40.27 3.12
C VAL A 1021 -31.20 40.04 3.25
N ARG A 1022 -31.56 38.94 3.94
CA ARG A 1022 -32.90 38.35 4.31
C ARG A 1022 -33.61 37.54 3.20
N SER A 1023 -34.15 36.33 3.39
CA SER A 1023 -34.74 35.55 4.52
C SER A 1023 -36.26 35.68 4.70
N ILE A 1024 -36.98 34.54 4.64
CA ILE A 1024 -38.31 34.19 5.23
C ILE A 1024 -38.75 32.83 4.64
N LEU A 1025 -39.56 31.95 5.25
CA LEU A 1025 -39.61 31.41 6.64
C LEU A 1025 -40.74 30.34 6.68
N MET A 1026 -40.46 29.14 7.20
CA MET A 1026 -41.42 28.15 7.77
C MET A 1026 -42.71 27.79 6.98
N ARG A 1027 -42.78 26.53 6.55
CA ARG A 1027 -43.52 25.53 7.34
C ARG A 1027 -42.99 24.12 7.16
#